data_AF-A0A518BU59-F1
#
_entry.id   AF-A0A518BU59-F1
#
_cell.length_a   1.000
_cell.length_b   1.000
_cell.length_c   1.000
_cell.angle_alpha   90.00
_cell.angle_beta   90.00
_cell.angle_gamma   90.00
#
_symmetry.space_group_name_H-M   'P 1'
#
loop_
_entity.id
_entity.type
_entity.pdbx_description
1 polymer ?
#
loop_
_entity_poly.entity_id
_entity_poly.type
_entity_poly.pdbx_seq_one_letter_code
_entity_poly.pdbx_strand_id
1 'polypeptide(L)'
;MAKQRLSRSGRWCAWRVVCLVLCVLPSAALAQAERLVIRTIDGMGCVLVELRVDDVRIPSHAVIDVGVRAPALIHPRIAAALGMTGTGEVAISFPGQNLSWPSTTAVPVELEPIETFSSENAHELDEIPAAAVLGLPAFRGVTSLSLVSGEIVHGQGAEVFERALQAGAASAAIDFEARGYGYWITARGPGDESLRIRLASGERNSRIDVNTAERLGVPDGQLERVSVGGINLSRYVVLEPSDFSVLPDPKPDINLGTDLLLKMDLVIDVPNQRLVLIPRARAETSGAVQAYLAARSRADADAVEAVIRNGLPESEVKQACRTLVRMRLDARPMDVAAARRAFTLLGSSLPVNGRAMALVRAADDAIALDRETERAYDVAEAALEVAAAWTRDDLDGVAVHHVLARRGLIALLRRDYESARRQLIAARFGLPQDPFINLWLGRLYEVTDQPVRAWSRYAQSAVADEAPIGAYNGLRRLKGDPALHERLTAHQMRMLLEGQVETIGRRPASAQRLSVSARPLIELFIDAAAAESEPVLAGWSALSQMFSQFGLVAYHFEPPLISPASVGRADRPGDAEGPQVFINGRPVAISADRGGEAWLEQLVAEVVRAEAPQEQDDLSWLAVKAASRPEALDFEVELDRSARPDRGRLRLLLVEQVVFVPGASSMAFHDWPVRAEQTYALADSLESGSALSTETVLRWNVPTGRENRSDGVSAGDMPYPIDSRVSALVAVWEDADGSCLGWKRWTLNELTTRP
;
A
#
# COMPACT_ATOMS: atom_id res chain seq x y z
N MET A 1 -24.53 -54.75 53.81
CA MET A 1 -24.84 -55.56 55.02
C MET A 1 -24.28 -54.84 56.23
N ALA A 2 -25.14 -54.55 57.22
CA ALA A 2 -24.93 -54.33 58.67
C ALA A 2 -23.76 -53.47 59.19
N LYS A 3 -23.81 -52.75 60.31
CA LYS A 3 -24.80 -52.06 61.16
C LYS A 3 -24.00 -51.71 62.44
N GLN A 4 -24.36 -50.61 63.11
CA GLN A 4 -24.17 -50.33 64.57
C GLN A 4 -22.76 -49.97 65.08
N ARG A 5 -22.58 -49.17 66.15
CA ARG A 5 -23.32 -48.09 66.87
C ARG A 5 -22.43 -47.68 68.08
N LEU A 6 -22.40 -46.37 68.38
CA LEU A 6 -22.42 -45.72 69.72
C LEU A 6 -21.33 -45.98 70.79
N SER A 7 -20.76 -44.87 71.32
CA SER A 7 -21.03 -44.32 72.70
C SER A 7 -20.20 -43.04 72.92
N ARG A 8 -20.78 -41.84 73.10
CA ARG A 8 -21.40 -41.20 74.30
C ARG A 8 -20.42 -40.76 75.42
N SER A 9 -20.42 -39.44 75.69
CA SER A 9 -20.57 -38.73 77.00
C SER A 9 -19.65 -37.50 77.05
N GLY A 10 -19.98 -36.29 77.51
CA GLY A 10 -21.16 -35.67 78.12
C GLY A 10 -21.01 -34.13 77.95
N ARG A 11 -22.06 -33.33 77.74
CA ARG A 11 -23.15 -32.91 78.62
C ARG A 11 -22.81 -31.82 79.68
N TRP A 12 -23.13 -30.54 79.37
CA TRP A 12 -24.10 -29.62 80.02
C TRP A 12 -23.64 -28.17 80.30
N CYS A 13 -24.54 -27.24 79.90
CA CYS A 13 -24.82 -25.87 80.37
C CYS A 13 -23.80 -24.75 80.08
N ALA A 14 -24.15 -23.55 79.62
CA ALA A 14 -25.41 -22.82 79.73
C ALA A 14 -25.63 -21.83 78.57
N TRP A 15 -26.91 -21.57 78.28
CA TRP A 15 -27.42 -20.56 77.37
C TRP A 15 -27.29 -19.13 77.93
N ARG A 16 -26.88 -18.15 77.11
CA ARG A 16 -27.54 -16.83 76.97
C ARG A 16 -26.92 -15.97 75.84
N VAL A 17 -27.58 -16.03 74.68
CA VAL A 17 -27.93 -14.95 73.73
C VAL A 17 -27.09 -13.67 73.74
N VAL A 18 -26.32 -13.44 72.67
CA VAL A 18 -26.19 -12.13 71.98
C VAL A 18 -26.11 -12.38 70.47
N CYS A 19 -26.89 -11.61 69.72
CA CYS A 19 -27.10 -11.70 68.28
C CYS A 19 -25.81 -11.76 67.44
N LEU A 20 -25.70 -12.80 66.60
CA LEU A 20 -24.69 -12.93 65.56
C LEU A 20 -25.21 -12.24 64.30
N VAL A 21 -24.79 -11.01 64.06
CA VAL A 21 -24.86 -10.38 62.73
C VAL A 21 -23.80 -11.05 61.88
N LEU A 22 -24.24 -11.88 60.93
CA LEU A 22 -23.44 -12.38 59.82
C LEU A 22 -22.98 -11.21 58.95
N CYS A 23 -21.81 -10.64 59.26
CA CYS A 23 -21.02 -9.93 58.26
C CYS A 23 -20.41 -10.98 57.32
N VAL A 24 -21.15 -11.31 56.26
CA VAL A 24 -20.54 -11.83 55.04
C VAL A 24 -19.72 -10.68 54.46
N LEU A 25 -18.45 -10.61 54.82
CA LEU A 25 -17.49 -9.82 54.06
C LEU A 25 -17.28 -10.57 52.73
N PRO A 26 -17.57 -9.95 51.58
CA PRO A 26 -17.15 -10.53 50.32
C PRO A 26 -15.63 -10.61 50.35
N SER A 27 -15.07 -11.81 50.15
CA SER A 27 -13.66 -11.94 49.77
C SER A 27 -13.52 -11.20 48.45
N ALA A 28 -13.06 -9.95 48.50
CA ALA A 28 -12.60 -9.24 47.33
C ALA A 28 -11.53 -10.14 46.70
N ALA A 29 -11.81 -10.63 45.50
CA ALA A 29 -10.81 -11.27 44.67
C ALA A 29 -9.64 -10.29 44.57
N LEU A 30 -8.52 -10.60 45.24
CA LEU A 30 -7.25 -9.93 45.00
C LEU A 30 -6.96 -10.16 43.52
N ALA A 31 -7.10 -9.10 42.71
CA ALA A 31 -6.76 -9.13 41.29
C ALA A 31 -5.34 -9.66 41.16
N GLN A 32 -5.20 -10.83 40.54
CA GLN A 32 -3.91 -11.46 40.31
C GLN A 32 -3.16 -10.57 39.31
N ALA A 33 -1.94 -10.15 39.64
CA ALA A 33 -1.15 -9.33 38.74
C ALA A 33 -0.81 -10.11 37.48
N GLU A 34 -1.07 -9.48 36.33
CA GLU A 34 -0.71 -10.01 35.03
C GLU A 34 0.75 -9.61 34.76
N ARG A 35 1.58 -10.61 34.46
CA ARG A 35 3.02 -10.44 34.21
C ARG A 35 3.29 -10.79 32.75
N LEU A 36 3.91 -9.84 32.05
CA LEU A 36 4.32 -9.97 30.66
C LEU A 36 5.85 -9.93 30.58
N VAL A 37 6.44 -10.98 30.03
CA VAL A 37 7.87 -11.06 29.72
C VAL A 37 8.10 -10.38 28.37
N ILE A 38 9.06 -9.47 28.35
CA ILE A 38 9.48 -8.71 27.17
C ILE A 38 10.95 -9.02 26.85
N ARG A 39 11.29 -9.00 25.57
CA ARG A 39 12.68 -9.10 25.08
C ARG A 39 13.16 -7.71 24.70
N THR A 40 14.44 -7.43 24.88
CA THR A 40 15.06 -6.22 24.36
C THR A 40 15.79 -6.55 23.07
N ILE A 41 15.37 -5.94 21.95
CA ILE A 41 15.95 -6.13 20.61
C ILE A 41 16.34 -4.75 20.09
N ASP A 42 17.62 -4.54 19.73
CA ASP A 42 18.21 -3.22 19.42
C ASP A 42 17.76 -2.10 20.39
N GLY A 43 17.74 -2.40 21.69
CA GLY A 43 17.34 -1.47 22.75
C GLY A 43 15.83 -1.24 22.90
N MET A 44 15.00 -1.82 22.05
CA MET A 44 13.54 -1.69 22.08
C MET A 44 12.89 -2.83 22.87
N GLY A 45 11.88 -2.53 23.68
CA GLY A 45 11.08 -3.54 24.37
C GLY A 45 10.08 -4.18 23.40
N CYS A 46 10.22 -5.48 23.15
CA CYS A 46 9.40 -6.23 22.21
C CYS A 46 8.72 -7.43 22.89
N VAL A 47 7.54 -7.77 22.42
CA VAL A 47 6.80 -8.95 22.87
C VAL A 47 6.11 -9.65 21.70
N LEU A 48 6.17 -10.97 21.68
CA LEU A 48 5.42 -11.75 20.71
C LEU A 48 3.92 -11.74 21.07
N VAL A 49 3.09 -11.40 20.09
CA VAL A 49 1.64 -11.36 20.21
C VAL A 49 0.97 -12.15 19.09
N GLU A 50 -0.24 -12.62 19.34
CA GLU A 50 -1.18 -13.04 18.30
C GLU A 50 -2.36 -12.07 18.31
N LEU A 51 -2.50 -11.33 17.20
CA LEU A 51 -3.58 -10.39 16.96
C LEU A 51 -4.76 -11.15 16.34
N ARG A 52 -5.97 -10.94 16.87
CA ARG A 52 -7.17 -11.65 16.43
C ARG A 52 -8.37 -10.72 16.27
N VAL A 53 -9.03 -10.85 15.12
CA VAL A 53 -10.36 -10.30 14.81
C VAL A 53 -11.18 -11.45 14.24
N ASP A 54 -12.34 -11.72 14.84
CA ASP A 54 -13.16 -12.89 14.55
C ASP A 54 -12.34 -14.20 14.55
N ASP A 55 -12.34 -14.93 13.43
CA ASP A 55 -11.61 -16.19 13.26
C ASP A 55 -10.19 -16.01 12.71
N VAL A 56 -9.81 -14.79 12.27
CA VAL A 56 -8.49 -14.51 11.69
C VAL A 56 -7.48 -14.24 12.79
N ARG A 57 -6.32 -14.91 12.72
CA ARG A 57 -5.23 -14.81 13.69
C ARG A 57 -3.92 -14.55 12.97
N ILE A 58 -3.18 -13.54 13.43
CA ILE A 58 -1.90 -13.17 12.84
C ILE A 58 -0.84 -13.05 13.95
N PRO A 59 0.21 -13.89 13.93
CA PRO A 59 1.35 -13.71 14.82
C PRO A 59 2.16 -12.49 14.40
N SER A 60 2.60 -11.70 15.40
CA SER A 60 3.35 -10.47 15.18
C SER A 60 4.16 -10.13 16.43
N HIS A 61 5.26 -9.39 16.30
CA HIS A 61 5.85 -8.72 17.45
C HIS A 61 5.21 -7.35 17.66
N ALA A 62 5.01 -7.00 18.92
CA ALA A 62 4.57 -5.68 19.33
C ALA A 62 5.69 -4.96 20.10
N VAL A 63 5.97 -3.73 19.69
CA VAL A 63 6.88 -2.82 20.39
C VAL A 63 6.13 -2.12 21.52
N ILE A 64 6.76 -1.98 22.69
CA ILE A 64 6.15 -1.30 23.84
C ILE A 64 6.51 0.18 23.82
N ASP A 65 5.53 1.04 23.53
CA ASP A 65 5.69 2.50 23.57
C ASP A 65 4.75 3.17 24.57
N VAL A 66 5.19 3.35 25.81
CA VAL A 66 4.40 4.04 26.85
C VAL A 66 4.20 5.53 26.56
N GLY A 67 4.84 6.07 25.52
CA GLY A 67 4.61 7.41 25.00
C GLY A 67 3.37 7.55 24.14
N VAL A 68 2.83 6.44 23.61
CA VAL A 68 1.72 6.44 22.65
C VAL A 68 0.36 6.46 23.34
N ARG A 69 -0.52 7.35 22.86
CA ARG A 69 -1.89 7.56 23.39
C ARG A 69 -2.94 6.58 22.85
N ALA A 70 -2.62 5.78 21.84
CA ALA A 70 -3.49 4.72 21.37
C ALA A 70 -3.19 3.43 22.15
N PRO A 71 -4.17 2.59 22.52
CA PRO A 71 -3.89 1.31 23.16
C PRO A 71 -3.03 0.41 22.25
N ALA A 72 -3.43 0.26 20.98
CA ALA A 72 -2.62 -0.41 19.98
C ALA A 72 -2.57 0.39 18.68
N LEU A 73 -1.37 0.48 18.08
CA LEU A 73 -1.18 0.87 16.69
C LEU A 73 -0.82 -0.39 15.90
N ILE A 74 -1.42 -0.60 14.73
CA ILE A 74 -1.18 -1.78 13.91
C ILE A 74 -0.84 -1.33 12.48
N HIS A 75 0.10 -2.02 11.85
CA HIS A 75 0.47 -1.77 10.47
C HIS A 75 -0.74 -2.00 9.53
N PRO A 76 -0.99 -1.16 8.49
CA PRO A 76 -2.22 -1.23 7.71
C PRO A 76 -2.41 -2.54 6.95
N ARG A 77 -1.32 -3.15 6.45
CA ARG A 77 -1.37 -4.50 5.84
C ARG A 77 -1.85 -5.59 6.80
N ILE A 78 -1.47 -5.51 8.08
CA ILE A 78 -1.93 -6.48 9.09
C ILE A 78 -3.39 -6.19 9.45
N ALA A 79 -3.76 -4.91 9.59
CA ALA A 79 -5.15 -4.52 9.80
C ALA A 79 -6.06 -5.00 8.66
N ALA A 80 -5.64 -4.82 7.40
CA ALA A 80 -6.36 -5.30 6.23
C ALA A 80 -6.48 -6.83 6.20
N ALA A 81 -5.41 -7.55 6.54
CA ALA A 81 -5.44 -9.00 6.66
C ALA A 81 -6.37 -9.49 7.79
N LEU A 82 -6.55 -8.71 8.85
CA LEU A 82 -7.54 -8.93 9.92
C LEU A 82 -8.96 -8.47 9.53
N GLY A 83 -9.18 -7.94 8.31
CA GLY A 83 -10.48 -7.44 7.86
C GLY A 83 -10.86 -6.07 8.44
N MET A 84 -9.91 -5.31 8.98
CA MET A 84 -10.14 -3.98 9.53
C MET A 84 -10.00 -2.90 8.45
N THR A 85 -11.00 -2.03 8.32
CA THR A 85 -11.01 -0.87 7.41
C THR A 85 -10.69 0.46 8.11
N GLY A 86 -10.48 0.44 9.42
CA GLY A 86 -10.20 1.61 10.25
C GLY A 86 -9.97 1.23 11.72
N THR A 87 -10.16 2.17 12.64
CA THR A 87 -10.08 1.90 14.09
C THR A 87 -11.09 0.83 14.48
N GLY A 88 -10.65 -0.19 15.21
CA GLY A 88 -11.49 -1.31 15.63
C GLY A 88 -10.98 -2.01 16.90
N GLU A 89 -11.67 -3.05 17.32
CA GLU A 89 -11.26 -3.85 18.48
C GLU A 89 -10.50 -5.10 18.04
N VAL A 90 -9.35 -5.34 18.66
CA VAL A 90 -8.51 -6.51 18.41
C VAL A 90 -8.31 -7.27 19.71
N ALA A 91 -8.50 -8.58 19.68
CA ALA A 91 -8.09 -9.45 20.77
C ALA A 91 -6.58 -9.72 20.64
N ILE A 92 -5.83 -9.49 21.71
CA ILE A 92 -4.38 -9.68 21.75
C ILE A 92 -4.10 -10.83 22.71
N SER A 93 -3.48 -11.90 22.22
CA SER A 93 -2.99 -12.96 23.09
C SER A 93 -1.47 -13.00 23.08
N PHE A 94 -0.88 -13.46 24.18
CA PHE A 94 0.57 -13.51 24.37
C PHE A 94 1.00 -14.99 24.42
N PRO A 95 1.44 -15.56 23.28
CA PRO A 95 1.82 -16.96 23.20
C PRO A 95 2.86 -17.31 24.27
N GLY A 96 2.62 -18.41 24.99
CA GLY A 96 3.51 -18.89 26.05
C GLY A 96 3.37 -18.20 27.41
N GLN A 97 2.51 -17.18 27.55
CA GLN A 97 2.37 -16.40 28.80
C GLN A 97 1.01 -16.56 29.52
N ASN A 98 0.11 -17.40 29.01
CA ASN A 98 -1.27 -17.59 29.52
C ASN A 98 -2.01 -16.26 29.78
N LEU A 99 -1.73 -15.26 28.96
CA LEU A 99 -2.29 -13.92 29.05
C LEU A 99 -3.02 -13.58 27.75
N SER A 100 -4.20 -12.98 27.86
CA SER A 100 -4.96 -12.51 26.71
C SER A 100 -5.79 -11.29 27.07
N TRP A 101 -5.71 -10.27 26.25
CA TRP A 101 -6.56 -9.08 26.29
C TRP A 101 -7.68 -9.26 25.26
N PRO A 102 -8.91 -9.53 25.70
CA PRO A 102 -9.98 -9.95 24.79
C PRO A 102 -10.49 -8.84 23.88
N SER A 103 -10.23 -7.57 24.22
CA SER A 103 -10.67 -6.40 23.46
C SER A 103 -9.72 -5.23 23.75
N THR A 104 -8.97 -4.83 22.73
CA THR A 104 -8.08 -3.66 22.74
C THR A 104 -8.36 -2.82 21.50
N THR A 105 -8.67 -1.54 21.69
CA THR A 105 -8.84 -0.62 20.57
C THR A 105 -7.52 -0.46 19.81
N ALA A 106 -7.54 -0.78 18.53
CA ALA A 106 -6.41 -0.71 17.63
C ALA A 106 -6.67 0.28 16.50
N VAL A 107 -5.63 1.06 16.16
CA VAL A 107 -5.67 2.07 15.10
C VAL A 107 -4.68 1.66 13.99
N PRO A 108 -5.16 1.44 12.76
CA PRO A 108 -4.27 1.24 11.61
C PRO A 108 -3.50 2.53 11.31
N VAL A 109 -2.17 2.46 11.27
CA VAL A 109 -1.30 3.59 10.94
C VAL A 109 -0.03 3.09 10.27
N GLU A 110 0.52 3.87 9.34
CA GLU A 110 1.83 3.60 8.76
C GLU A 110 2.91 3.60 9.86
N LEU A 111 3.71 2.54 9.90
CA LEU A 111 4.71 2.31 10.95
C LEU A 111 6.10 2.12 10.32
N GLU A 112 6.51 3.03 9.44
CA GLU A 112 7.81 2.98 8.74
C GLU A 112 9.02 2.72 9.67
N PRO A 113 9.11 3.32 10.89
CA PRO A 113 10.19 2.99 11.83
C PRO A 113 10.17 1.52 12.28
N ILE A 114 8.98 0.95 12.45
CA ILE A 114 8.78 -0.45 12.85
C ILE A 114 9.07 -1.40 11.69
N GLU A 115 8.71 -1.05 10.45
CA GLU A 115 9.09 -1.84 9.26
C GLU A 115 10.61 -1.92 9.10
N THR A 116 11.28 -0.77 9.25
CA THR A 116 12.75 -0.71 9.24
C THR A 116 13.33 -1.57 10.36
N PHE A 117 12.85 -1.41 11.59
CA PHE A 117 13.25 -2.23 12.74
C PHE A 117 13.04 -3.73 12.49
N SER A 118 11.89 -4.10 11.92
CA SER A 118 11.52 -5.48 11.61
C SER A 118 12.47 -6.10 10.58
N SER A 119 12.79 -5.37 9.51
CA SER A 119 13.74 -5.83 8.48
C SER A 119 15.17 -5.96 9.00
N GLU A 120 15.60 -5.06 9.88
CA GLU A 120 16.98 -5.02 10.38
C GLU A 120 17.24 -6.05 11.48
N ASN A 121 16.20 -6.50 12.18
CA ASN A 121 16.28 -7.41 13.32
C ASN A 121 15.49 -8.71 13.10
N ALA A 122 15.21 -9.09 11.84
CA ALA A 122 14.37 -10.23 11.49
C ALA A 122 14.79 -11.54 12.18
N HIS A 123 16.10 -11.80 12.24
CA HIS A 123 16.63 -12.98 12.95
C HIS A 123 16.38 -12.95 14.46
N GLU A 124 16.50 -11.79 15.12
CA GLU A 124 16.19 -11.64 16.55
C GLU A 124 14.69 -11.68 16.84
N LEU A 125 13.88 -11.37 15.82
CA LEU A 125 12.42 -11.44 15.83
C LEU A 125 11.89 -12.81 15.40
N ASP A 126 12.72 -13.85 15.31
CA ASP A 126 12.33 -15.20 14.91
C ASP A 126 11.64 -15.24 13.51
N GLU A 127 12.01 -14.31 12.60
CA GLU A 127 11.41 -14.09 11.27
C GLU A 127 9.90 -13.75 11.30
N ILE A 128 9.39 -13.32 12.45
CA ILE A 128 8.03 -12.79 12.61
C ILE A 128 8.13 -11.27 12.57
N PRO A 129 7.33 -10.56 11.76
CA PRO A 129 7.46 -9.12 11.66
C PRO A 129 7.03 -8.43 12.96
N ALA A 130 7.75 -7.39 13.36
CA ALA A 130 7.18 -6.38 14.24
C ALA A 130 6.17 -5.55 13.44
N ALA A 131 4.90 -5.56 13.84
CA ALA A 131 3.86 -4.87 13.09
C ALA A 131 2.78 -4.23 13.99
N ALA A 132 3.05 -4.14 15.30
CA ALA A 132 2.20 -3.45 16.25
C ALA A 132 3.02 -2.63 17.25
N VAL A 133 2.41 -1.60 17.81
CA VAL A 133 2.92 -0.84 18.95
C VAL A 133 1.85 -0.86 20.04
N LEU A 134 2.21 -1.31 21.25
CA LEU A 134 1.35 -1.25 22.43
C LEU A 134 1.63 0.03 23.21
N GLY A 135 0.63 0.92 23.22
CA GLY A 135 0.69 2.17 23.96
C GLY A 135 0.32 2.02 25.42
N LEU A 136 0.55 3.07 26.21
CA LEU A 136 0.22 3.07 27.64
C LEU A 136 -1.24 2.68 27.93
N PRO A 137 -2.26 3.11 27.16
CA PRO A 137 -3.65 2.74 27.41
C PRO A 137 -3.99 1.25 27.26
N ALA A 138 -3.14 0.45 26.60
CA ALA A 138 -3.33 -1.00 26.58
C ALA A 138 -3.20 -1.61 27.98
N PHE A 139 -2.36 -1.00 28.82
CA PHE A 139 -2.12 -1.44 30.19
C PHE A 139 -3.12 -0.78 31.14
N ARG A 140 -4.04 -1.57 31.70
CA ARG A 140 -5.08 -1.06 32.60
C ARG A 140 -4.54 -0.93 34.03
N GLY A 141 -4.81 0.21 34.68
CA GLY A 141 -4.50 0.44 36.10
C GLY A 141 -3.06 0.88 36.36
N VAL A 142 -2.43 0.32 37.41
CA VAL A 142 -1.01 0.57 37.71
C VAL A 142 -0.15 -0.44 36.95
N THR A 143 0.86 0.07 36.25
CA THR A 143 1.79 -0.70 35.41
C THR A 143 3.23 -0.44 35.83
N SER A 144 3.96 -1.50 36.14
CA SER A 144 5.41 -1.45 36.35
C SER A 144 6.11 -1.99 35.11
N LEU A 145 7.02 -1.21 34.53
CA LEU A 145 7.83 -1.55 33.37
C LEU A 145 9.31 -1.52 33.77
N SER A 146 10.01 -2.62 33.51
CA SER A 146 11.47 -2.70 33.64
C SER A 146 12.05 -3.44 32.45
N LEU A 147 12.76 -2.71 31.59
CA LEU A 147 13.52 -3.33 30.49
C LEU A 147 14.72 -4.12 31.02
N VAL A 148 15.26 -3.73 32.17
CA VAL A 148 16.40 -4.41 32.82
C VAL A 148 16.04 -5.81 33.26
N SER A 149 14.87 -5.99 33.88
CA SER A 149 14.38 -7.32 34.24
C SER A 149 13.64 -8.02 33.10
N GLY A 150 13.36 -7.32 32.00
CA GLY A 150 12.62 -7.86 30.86
C GLY A 150 11.15 -8.12 31.18
N GLU A 151 10.51 -7.27 31.98
CA GLU A 151 9.15 -7.54 32.48
C GLU A 151 8.25 -6.32 32.58
N ILE A 152 6.97 -6.55 32.33
CA ILE A 152 5.85 -5.65 32.61
C ILE A 152 4.92 -6.34 33.60
N VAL A 153 4.57 -5.66 34.68
CA VAL A 153 3.61 -6.15 35.68
C VAL A 153 2.46 -5.17 35.75
N HIS A 154 1.23 -5.62 35.47
CA HIS A 154 0.04 -4.76 35.46
C HIS A 154 -1.10 -5.35 36.30
N GLY A 155 -1.99 -4.47 36.77
CA GLY A 155 -3.20 -4.87 37.51
C GLY A 155 -3.08 -4.92 39.04
N GLN A 156 -1.98 -4.46 39.64
CA GLN A 156 -1.92 -4.28 41.10
C GLN A 156 -2.47 -2.90 41.50
N GLY A 157 -3.21 -2.83 42.62
CA GLY A 157 -3.76 -1.57 43.15
C GLY A 157 -2.69 -0.62 43.71
N ALA A 158 -3.15 0.41 44.44
CA ALA A 158 -2.33 1.46 45.05
C ALA A 158 -1.08 0.95 45.81
N GLU A 159 -1.10 -0.28 46.33
CA GLU A 159 0.04 -0.90 47.04
C GLU A 159 1.34 -1.04 46.23
N VAL A 160 1.30 -1.22 44.90
CA VAL A 160 2.53 -1.26 44.08
C VAL A 160 3.10 0.13 43.89
N PHE A 161 2.22 1.10 43.64
CA PHE A 161 2.61 2.50 43.53
C PHE A 161 3.19 2.99 44.88
N GLU A 162 2.53 2.69 46.00
CA GLU A 162 3.02 3.02 47.34
C GLU A 162 4.34 2.29 47.69
N ARG A 163 4.49 1.02 47.30
CA ARG A 163 5.78 0.32 47.45
C ARG A 163 6.88 0.94 46.61
N ALA A 164 6.57 1.41 45.40
CA ALA A 164 7.51 2.13 44.54
C ALA A 164 7.93 3.48 45.15
N LEU A 165 6.99 4.20 45.78
CA LEU A 165 7.29 5.41 46.56
C LEU A 165 8.21 5.10 47.75
N GLN A 166 8.05 3.94 48.37
CA GLN A 166 8.86 3.49 49.51
C GLN A 166 10.18 2.79 49.12
N ALA A 167 10.41 2.52 47.83
CA ALA A 167 11.54 1.73 47.33
C ALA A 167 12.92 2.40 47.49
N GLY A 168 12.99 3.60 48.08
CA GLY A 168 14.22 4.22 48.58
C GLY A 168 14.23 5.75 48.46
N ALA A 169 15.21 6.39 49.10
CA ALA A 169 15.38 7.86 49.12
C ALA A 169 15.74 8.51 47.76
N ALA A 170 15.73 7.74 46.66
CA ALA A 170 16.16 8.15 45.33
C ALA A 170 15.08 7.99 44.25
N SER A 171 13.85 7.59 44.59
CA SER A 171 12.72 7.59 43.67
C SER A 171 12.11 8.99 43.53
N ALA A 172 11.50 9.28 42.38
CA ALA A 172 10.76 10.52 42.17
C ALA A 172 9.35 10.21 41.69
N ALA A 173 8.36 10.71 42.43
CA ALA A 173 6.97 10.73 42.02
C ALA A 173 6.69 12.03 41.29
N ILE A 174 6.14 11.93 40.09
CA ILE A 174 5.81 13.07 39.24
C ILE A 174 4.44 12.87 38.62
N ASP A 175 3.77 13.97 38.35
CA ASP A 175 2.54 13.96 37.56
C ASP A 175 2.91 14.00 36.08
N PHE A 176 2.12 13.35 35.25
CA PHE A 176 2.24 13.42 33.80
C PHE A 176 0.92 13.89 33.18
N GLU A 177 0.98 14.62 32.08
CA GLU A 177 -0.20 15.07 31.34
C GLU A 177 -0.30 14.33 30.00
N ALA A 178 -1.51 13.91 29.62
CA ALA A 178 -1.80 13.45 28.28
C ALA A 178 -2.12 14.67 27.39
N ARG A 179 -1.24 15.00 26.44
CA ARG A 179 -1.38 16.20 25.60
C ARG A 179 -0.92 15.94 24.17
N GLY A 180 -1.66 16.47 23.19
CA GLY A 180 -1.32 16.28 21.77
C GLY A 180 -1.16 14.80 21.43
N TYR A 181 0.05 14.41 21.03
CA TYR A 181 0.39 13.08 20.55
C TYR A 181 1.13 12.19 21.57
N GLY A 182 1.22 12.57 22.84
CA GLY A 182 1.93 11.75 23.84
C GLY A 182 1.65 12.08 25.30
N TYR A 183 2.50 11.53 26.17
CA TYR A 183 2.53 11.78 27.61
C TYR A 183 3.72 12.63 28.00
N TRP A 184 3.45 13.63 28.85
CA TRP A 184 4.37 14.73 29.11
C TRP A 184 4.64 14.88 30.58
N ILE A 185 5.89 15.14 30.95
CA ILE A 185 6.32 15.48 32.29
C ILE A 185 7.08 16.81 32.27
N THR A 186 7.09 17.49 33.41
CA THR A 186 7.88 18.73 33.57
C THR A 186 9.20 18.42 34.25
N ALA A 187 10.28 18.96 33.71
CA ALA A 187 11.61 18.91 34.30
C ALA A 187 12.16 20.32 34.55
N ARG A 188 13.24 20.38 35.32
CA ARG A 188 14.00 21.61 35.55
C ARG A 188 15.41 21.49 34.98
N GLY A 189 15.74 22.37 34.05
CA GLY A 189 17.05 22.48 33.43
C GLY A 189 18.04 23.30 34.25
N PRO A 190 19.19 23.65 33.66
CA PRO A 190 20.11 24.64 34.20
C PRO A 190 19.39 25.97 34.53
N GLY A 191 19.75 26.60 35.64
CA GLY A 191 19.11 27.85 36.07
C GLY A 191 17.65 27.72 36.54
N ASP A 192 17.17 26.50 36.81
CA ASP A 192 15.78 26.20 37.21
C ASP A 192 14.75 26.47 36.08
N GLU A 193 15.20 26.52 34.82
CA GLU A 193 14.32 26.68 33.65
C GLU A 193 13.37 25.47 33.50
N SER A 194 12.10 25.74 33.22
CA SER A 194 11.10 24.69 33.01
C SER A 194 11.26 24.06 31.62
N LEU A 195 11.44 22.73 31.57
CA LEU A 195 11.56 21.96 30.34
C LEU A 195 10.40 20.98 30.20
N ARG A 196 9.85 20.86 29.00
CA ARG A 196 8.78 19.90 28.66
C ARG A 196 9.38 18.63 28.11
N ILE A 197 9.12 17.52 28.78
CA ILE A 197 9.65 16.22 28.40
C ILE A 197 8.51 15.33 27.93
N ARG A 198 8.66 14.68 26.77
CA ARG A 198 7.76 13.64 26.28
C ARG A 198 8.38 12.26 26.52
N LEU A 199 7.55 11.31 26.98
CA LEU A 199 7.93 9.89 27.05
C LEU A 199 7.82 9.28 25.64
N ALA A 200 8.83 8.53 25.19
CA ALA A 200 8.86 7.90 23.88
C ALA A 200 9.65 6.59 23.93
N SER A 201 9.10 5.53 24.54
CA SER A 201 9.79 4.23 24.61
C SER A 201 9.76 3.44 23.30
N GLY A 202 9.16 4.02 22.26
CA GLY A 202 9.32 3.63 20.85
C GLY A 202 10.59 4.20 20.20
N GLU A 203 11.37 5.03 20.89
CA GLU A 203 12.64 5.56 20.41
C GLU A 203 13.77 5.05 21.30
N ARG A 204 14.89 4.61 20.70
CA ARG A 204 16.02 4.10 21.48
C ARG A 204 16.73 5.21 22.27
N ASN A 205 17.10 6.29 21.59
CA ASN A 205 17.91 7.36 22.15
C ASN A 205 17.02 8.47 22.73
N SER A 206 17.39 8.98 23.90
CA SER A 206 16.81 10.23 24.41
C SER A 206 17.41 11.42 23.67
N ARG A 207 16.56 12.39 23.32
CA ARG A 207 16.89 13.50 22.43
C ARG A 207 16.48 14.84 23.02
N ILE A 208 17.21 15.91 22.69
CA ILE A 208 16.88 17.29 23.05
C ILE A 208 16.73 18.13 21.78
N ASP A 209 15.75 19.04 21.77
CA ASP A 209 15.61 19.98 20.65
C ASP A 209 16.88 20.83 20.51
N VAL A 210 17.39 20.98 19.28
CA VAL A 210 18.59 21.78 19.00
C VAL A 210 18.46 23.22 19.49
N ASN A 211 17.29 23.86 19.33
CA ASN A 211 17.10 25.24 19.78
C ASN A 211 17.09 25.33 21.30
N THR A 212 16.52 24.33 21.98
CA THR A 212 16.57 24.25 23.44
C THR A 212 17.99 23.99 23.94
N ALA A 213 18.74 23.08 23.30
CA ALA A 213 20.14 22.81 23.65
C ALA A 213 21.03 24.05 23.49
N GLU A 214 20.85 24.80 22.39
CA GLU A 214 21.53 26.08 22.14
C GLU A 214 21.14 27.15 23.17
N ARG A 215 19.84 27.28 23.47
CA ARG A 215 19.33 28.22 24.49
C ARG A 215 19.94 27.95 25.87
N LEU A 216 20.15 26.68 26.21
CA LEU A 216 20.77 26.24 27.46
C LEU A 216 22.30 26.30 27.43
N GLY A 217 22.92 26.74 26.33
CA GLY A 217 24.37 26.90 26.19
C GLY A 217 25.15 25.60 26.00
N VAL A 218 24.48 24.51 25.63
CA VAL A 218 25.07 23.16 25.47
C VAL A 218 24.65 22.55 24.12
N PRO A 219 25.15 23.06 22.99
CA PRO A 219 24.72 22.63 21.65
C PRO A 219 25.02 21.14 21.35
N ASP A 220 25.88 20.49 22.12
CA ASP A 220 26.16 19.05 22.06
C ASP A 220 25.26 18.20 22.96
N GLY A 221 24.30 18.81 23.66
CA GLY A 221 23.31 18.13 24.50
C GLY A 221 23.83 17.73 25.89
N GLN A 222 25.05 18.14 26.27
CA GLN A 222 25.67 17.78 27.55
C GLN A 222 25.15 18.65 28.71
N LEU A 223 23.89 18.46 29.08
CA LEU A 223 23.31 19.12 30.24
C LEU A 223 23.86 18.54 31.54
N GLU A 224 24.48 19.36 32.39
CA GLU A 224 24.91 18.93 33.73
C GLU A 224 23.73 18.55 34.64
N ARG A 225 22.56 19.18 34.40
CA ARG A 225 21.38 19.00 35.24
C ARG A 225 20.07 19.10 34.47
N VAL A 226 19.34 17.99 34.43
CA VAL A 226 17.91 17.91 34.07
C VAL A 226 17.19 17.19 35.19
N SER A 227 16.53 17.94 36.07
CA SER A 227 15.93 17.39 37.29
C SER A 227 14.43 17.12 37.10
N VAL A 228 14.02 15.89 37.40
CA VAL A 228 12.61 15.46 37.46
C VAL A 228 12.35 15.00 38.89
N GLY A 229 11.55 15.78 39.63
CA GLY A 229 11.47 15.65 41.09
C GLY A 229 12.86 15.75 41.73
N GLY A 230 13.26 14.71 42.46
CA GLY A 230 14.59 14.61 43.08
C GLY A 230 15.69 13.99 42.20
N ILE A 231 15.37 13.51 41.00
CA ILE A 231 16.30 12.74 40.14
C ILE A 231 16.89 13.65 39.07
N ASN A 232 18.22 13.68 38.94
CA ASN A 232 18.90 14.29 37.80
C ASN A 232 19.07 13.28 36.65
N LEU A 233 18.25 13.40 35.61
CA LEU A 233 18.22 12.52 34.43
C LEU A 233 19.55 12.50 33.66
N SER A 234 20.30 13.61 33.65
CA SER A 234 21.61 13.70 32.97
C SER A 234 22.66 12.71 33.50
N ARG A 235 22.42 12.09 34.66
CA ARG A 235 23.29 11.03 35.22
C ARG A 235 23.00 9.63 34.67
N TYR A 236 21.90 9.48 33.94
CA TYR A 236 21.34 8.21 33.52
C TYR A 236 21.21 8.10 32.01
N VAL A 237 21.16 9.24 31.32
CA VAL A 237 20.99 9.27 29.88
C VAL A 237 21.78 10.42 29.27
N VAL A 238 22.22 10.22 28.02
CA VAL A 238 22.81 11.28 27.21
C VAL A 238 21.73 11.82 26.28
N LEU A 239 21.57 13.13 26.23
CA LEU A 239 20.56 13.76 25.39
C LEU A 239 21.18 14.10 24.04
N GLU A 240 20.73 13.41 23.00
CA GLU A 240 21.21 13.60 21.64
C GLU A 240 20.52 14.82 20.98
N PRO A 241 21.26 15.88 20.57
CA PRO A 241 20.66 17.01 19.88
C PRO A 241 19.98 16.58 18.58
N SER A 242 18.73 16.99 18.40
CA SER A 242 17.88 16.63 17.28
C SER A 242 16.95 17.79 16.89
N ASP A 243 16.66 17.91 15.60
CA ASP A 243 15.71 18.92 15.12
C ASP A 243 14.27 18.44 15.31
N PHE A 244 13.51 19.14 16.16
CA PHE A 244 12.09 18.86 16.39
C PHE A 244 11.16 19.75 15.55
N SER A 245 11.68 20.44 14.53
CA SER A 245 10.91 21.31 13.64
C SER A 245 9.73 20.59 12.96
N VAL A 246 9.92 19.32 12.60
CA VAL A 246 8.93 18.46 11.92
C VAL A 246 7.92 17.80 12.86
N LEU A 247 8.15 17.85 14.18
CA LEU A 247 7.21 17.25 15.15
C LEU A 247 5.93 18.10 15.27
N PRO A 248 4.76 17.46 15.43
CA PRO A 248 3.51 18.19 15.61
C PRO A 248 3.50 18.97 16.92
N ASP A 249 2.76 20.08 16.96
CA ASP A 249 2.59 20.85 18.18
C ASP A 249 1.66 20.13 19.18
N PRO A 250 1.91 20.26 20.51
CA PRO A 250 3.02 20.98 21.12
C PRO A 250 4.36 20.22 20.95
N LYS A 251 5.45 20.95 20.69
CA LYS A 251 6.80 20.37 20.60
C LYS A 251 7.45 20.15 21.97
N PRO A 252 8.14 19.02 22.19
CA PRO A 252 8.92 18.77 23.39
C PRO A 252 10.23 19.54 23.39
N ASP A 253 10.74 19.81 24.59
CA ASP A 253 12.12 20.22 24.77
C ASP A 253 13.03 18.97 24.76
N ILE A 254 12.55 17.87 25.35
CA ILE A 254 13.25 16.57 25.43
C ILE A 254 12.29 15.41 25.10
N ASN A 255 12.76 14.44 24.31
CA ASN A 255 12.13 13.12 24.17
C ASN A 255 12.95 12.10 24.96
N LEU A 256 12.32 11.33 25.85
CA LEU A 256 12.97 10.25 26.60
C LEU A 256 12.76 8.91 25.91
N GLY A 257 13.85 8.32 25.46
CA GLY A 257 13.91 7.01 24.81
C GLY A 257 14.07 5.85 25.79
N THR A 258 14.27 4.65 25.23
CA THR A 258 14.48 3.41 26.00
C THR A 258 15.84 3.34 26.68
N ASP A 259 16.85 4.09 26.22
CA ASP A 259 18.15 4.22 26.88
C ASP A 259 18.04 4.64 28.36
N LEU A 260 17.05 5.48 28.69
CA LEU A 260 16.69 5.79 30.08
C LEU A 260 16.05 4.58 30.79
N LEU A 261 15.12 3.87 30.13
CA LEU A 261 14.41 2.71 30.69
C LEU A 261 15.32 1.48 30.89
N LEU A 262 16.46 1.42 30.19
CA LEU A 262 17.52 0.45 30.45
C LEU A 262 18.30 0.76 31.74
N LYS A 263 18.06 1.92 32.36
CA LYS A 263 18.73 2.40 33.58
C LYS A 263 17.76 2.71 34.73
N MET A 264 16.46 2.68 34.46
CA MET A 264 15.40 3.02 35.40
C MET A 264 14.19 2.08 35.25
N ASP A 265 13.55 1.77 36.36
CA ASP A 265 12.20 1.21 36.32
C ASP A 265 11.17 2.33 36.35
N LEU A 266 10.05 2.06 35.69
CA LEU A 266 8.93 2.96 35.56
C LEU A 266 7.70 2.34 36.23
N VAL A 267 7.05 3.07 37.14
CA VAL A 267 5.76 2.66 37.70
C VAL A 267 4.73 3.74 37.38
N ILE A 268 3.77 3.41 36.52
CA ILE A 268 2.78 4.33 35.98
C ILE A 268 1.42 4.01 36.60
N ASP A 269 0.80 4.99 37.24
CA ASP A 269 -0.60 4.97 37.67
C ASP A 269 -1.42 5.77 36.65
N VAL A 270 -1.94 5.07 35.65
CA VAL A 270 -2.67 5.67 34.52
C VAL A 270 -3.94 6.41 34.99
N PRO A 271 -4.80 5.83 35.86
CA PRO A 271 -5.99 6.52 36.35
C PRO A 271 -5.70 7.83 37.08
N ASN A 272 -4.64 7.89 37.88
CA ASN A 272 -4.31 9.08 38.66
C ASN A 272 -3.31 10.02 37.97
N GLN A 273 -2.85 9.67 36.76
CA GLN A 273 -1.86 10.45 36.00
C GLN A 273 -0.53 10.67 36.75
N ARG A 274 -0.08 9.64 37.48
CA ARG A 274 1.15 9.70 38.27
C ARG A 274 2.17 8.68 37.78
N LEU A 275 3.43 9.03 37.94
CA LEU A 275 4.57 8.25 37.52
C LEU A 275 5.63 8.22 38.61
N VAL A 276 6.22 7.05 38.88
CA VAL A 276 7.39 6.91 39.73
C VAL A 276 8.56 6.43 38.89
N LEU A 277 9.67 7.18 38.96
CA LEU A 277 10.96 6.80 38.40
C LEU A 277 11.81 6.17 39.50
N ILE A 278 12.35 4.98 39.25
CA ILE A 278 13.22 4.26 40.20
C ILE A 278 14.58 3.99 39.52
N PRO A 279 15.64 4.71 39.92
CA PRO A 279 16.98 4.48 39.36
C PRO A 279 17.52 3.08 39.67
N ARG A 280 18.10 2.40 38.66
CA ARG A 280 18.72 1.07 38.81
C ARG A 280 20.22 1.08 38.58
N ALA A 281 20.69 1.80 37.57
CA ALA A 281 22.10 1.91 37.22
C ALA A 281 22.41 3.31 36.68
N ARG A 282 23.62 3.84 36.88
CA ARG A 282 24.04 5.10 36.25
C ARG A 282 24.41 4.88 34.79
N ALA A 283 24.41 5.95 33.99
CA ALA A 283 25.03 5.92 32.67
C ALA A 283 26.54 5.72 32.82
N GLU A 284 27.08 4.70 32.15
CA GLU A 284 28.50 4.64 31.84
C GLU A 284 28.72 5.37 30.53
N THR A 285 28.77 6.70 30.58
CA THR A 285 29.04 7.47 29.37
C THR A 285 30.51 7.34 29.03
N SER A 286 30.83 6.55 28.01
CA SER A 286 32.21 6.47 27.53
C SER A 286 32.63 7.83 26.96
N GLY A 287 33.90 8.22 27.15
CA GLY A 287 34.43 9.44 26.55
C GLY A 287 34.33 9.44 25.02
N ALA A 288 34.23 8.25 24.39
CA ALA A 288 34.02 8.11 22.96
C ALA A 288 32.62 8.59 22.52
N VAL A 289 31.55 8.28 23.27
CA VAL A 289 30.20 8.77 22.96
C VAL A 289 30.12 10.28 23.08
N GLN A 290 30.76 10.87 24.10
CA GLN A 290 30.84 12.32 24.25
C GLN A 290 31.60 12.97 23.09
N ALA A 291 32.74 12.40 22.69
CA ALA A 291 33.52 12.88 21.55
C ALA A 291 32.72 12.80 20.23
N TYR A 292 31.92 11.74 20.05
CA TYR A 292 31.03 11.60 18.89
C TYR A 292 29.97 12.69 18.84
N LEU A 293 29.25 12.93 19.95
CA LEU A 293 28.21 13.95 20.00
C LEU A 293 28.77 15.36 19.81
N ALA A 294 29.93 15.65 20.39
CA ALA A 294 30.63 16.92 20.19
C ALA A 294 31.11 17.12 18.74
N ALA A 295 31.57 16.06 18.07
CA ALA A 295 31.93 16.11 16.65
C ALA A 295 30.69 16.33 15.77
N ARG A 296 29.60 15.61 16.07
CA ARG A 296 28.32 15.73 15.36
C ARG A 296 27.71 17.13 15.47
N SER A 297 27.67 17.73 16.67
CA SER A 297 27.09 19.06 16.88
C SER A 297 27.86 20.17 16.16
N ARG A 298 29.17 19.98 15.95
CA ARG A 298 30.02 20.88 15.14
C ARG A 298 29.96 20.61 13.64
N ALA A 299 29.14 19.64 13.22
CA ALA A 299 29.10 19.14 11.85
C ALA A 299 30.48 18.69 11.30
N ASP A 300 31.37 18.20 12.17
CA ASP A 300 32.72 17.76 11.80
C ASP A 300 32.74 16.27 11.43
N ALA A 301 32.60 15.99 10.13
CA ALA A 301 32.53 14.63 9.62
C ALA A 301 33.86 13.86 9.79
N ASP A 302 35.00 14.53 9.76
CA ASP A 302 36.31 13.89 9.94
C ASP A 302 36.50 13.47 11.41
N ALA A 303 36.08 14.31 12.36
CA ALA A 303 36.07 13.96 13.77
C ALA A 303 35.10 12.81 14.08
N VAL A 304 33.91 12.79 13.47
CA VAL A 304 32.96 11.65 13.60
C VAL A 304 33.61 10.35 13.08
N GLU A 305 34.22 10.38 11.89
CA GLU A 305 34.92 9.23 11.32
C GLU A 305 36.06 8.73 12.23
N ALA A 306 36.83 9.65 12.81
CA ALA A 306 37.91 9.32 13.74
C ALA A 306 37.39 8.64 15.02
N VAL A 307 36.29 9.15 15.59
CA VAL A 307 35.69 8.56 16.81
C VAL A 307 35.16 7.14 16.54
N ILE A 308 34.49 6.92 15.41
CA ILE A 308 34.03 5.57 15.00
C ILE A 308 35.21 4.59 14.93
N ARG A 309 36.32 5.00 14.29
CA ARG A 309 37.52 4.16 14.12
C ARG A 309 38.28 3.90 15.43
N ASN A 310 38.27 4.86 16.35
CA ASN A 310 38.95 4.76 17.64
C ASN A 310 38.18 3.90 18.66
N GLY A 311 36.95 3.48 18.33
CA GLY A 311 36.15 2.56 19.15
C GLY A 311 34.99 3.27 19.82
N LEU A 312 33.83 3.25 19.15
CA LEU A 312 32.53 3.50 19.79
C LEU A 312 31.95 2.20 20.36
N PRO A 313 31.12 2.27 21.41
CA PRO A 313 30.31 1.12 21.84
C PRO A 313 29.51 0.58 20.66
N GLU A 314 29.45 -0.75 20.52
CA GLU A 314 28.80 -1.44 19.40
C GLU A 314 27.37 -0.94 19.16
N SER A 315 26.63 -0.68 20.24
CA SER A 315 25.29 -0.13 20.21
C SER A 315 25.21 1.19 19.42
N GLU A 316 26.23 2.05 19.49
CA GLU A 316 26.24 3.39 18.87
C GLU A 316 26.83 3.41 17.44
N VAL A 317 27.63 2.40 17.07
CA VAL A 317 28.40 2.40 15.80
C VAL A 317 27.48 2.55 14.59
N LYS A 318 26.39 1.77 14.53
CA LYS A 318 25.45 1.77 13.40
C LYS A 318 24.87 3.17 13.14
N GLN A 319 24.40 3.84 14.19
CA GLN A 319 23.82 5.18 14.08
C GLN A 319 24.88 6.24 13.75
N ALA A 320 26.08 6.13 14.32
CA ALA A 320 27.19 7.00 14.01
C ALA A 320 27.62 6.89 12.54
N CYS A 321 27.67 5.68 11.98
CA CYS A 321 27.97 5.46 10.56
C CYS A 321 26.90 6.05 9.64
N ARG A 322 25.60 5.90 9.96
CA ARG A 322 24.50 6.54 9.21
C ARG A 322 24.62 8.05 9.22
N THR A 323 24.91 8.61 10.39
CA THR A 323 25.12 10.05 10.57
C THR A 323 26.31 10.52 9.74
N LEU A 324 27.44 9.80 9.77
CA LEU A 324 28.61 10.12 8.96
C LEU A 324 28.28 10.12 7.47
N VAL A 325 27.58 9.11 6.97
CA VAL A 325 27.15 9.05 5.56
C VAL A 325 26.34 10.29 5.21
N ARG A 326 25.32 10.64 6.01
CA ARG A 326 24.52 11.85 5.76
C ARG A 326 25.36 13.12 5.75
N MET A 327 26.26 13.30 6.72
CA MET A 327 27.17 14.45 6.76
C MET A 327 28.06 14.54 5.51
N ARG A 328 28.53 13.41 4.97
CA ARG A 328 29.32 13.38 3.72
C ARG A 328 28.47 13.69 2.49
N LEU A 329 27.21 13.26 2.48
CA LEU A 329 26.25 13.55 1.41
C LEU A 329 25.78 15.01 1.43
N ASP A 330 25.71 15.65 2.60
CA ASP A 330 25.32 17.05 2.77
C ASP A 330 26.48 18.03 2.49
N ALA A 331 27.73 17.55 2.54
CA ALA A 331 28.91 18.36 2.27
C ALA A 331 28.89 18.94 0.84
N ARG A 332 29.27 20.21 0.69
CA ARG A 332 29.37 20.90 -0.61
C ARG A 332 30.75 21.58 -0.74
N PRO A 333 31.61 21.15 -1.68
CA PRO A 333 31.43 20.03 -2.61
C PRO A 333 31.52 18.66 -1.90
N MET A 334 30.86 17.64 -2.45
CA MET A 334 30.95 16.28 -1.93
C MET A 334 32.36 15.69 -2.16
N ASP A 335 32.91 14.96 -1.20
CA ASP A 335 34.18 14.23 -1.37
C ASP A 335 33.90 12.73 -1.56
N VAL A 336 34.13 12.23 -2.78
CA VAL A 336 33.90 10.83 -3.18
C VAL A 336 34.74 9.87 -2.34
N ALA A 337 35.99 10.22 -2.04
CA ALA A 337 36.89 9.35 -1.27
C ALA A 337 36.45 9.29 0.20
N ALA A 338 36.01 10.41 0.78
CA ALA A 338 35.47 10.45 2.13
C ALA A 338 34.13 9.73 2.25
N ALA A 339 33.22 9.92 1.29
CA ALA A 339 31.93 9.22 1.23
C ALA A 339 32.13 7.71 1.11
N ARG A 340 33.06 7.24 0.26
CA ARG A 340 33.41 5.81 0.14
C ARG A 340 33.84 5.18 1.46
N ARG A 341 34.66 5.88 2.25
CA ARG A 341 35.06 5.40 3.58
C ARG A 341 33.87 5.33 4.53
N ALA A 342 32.98 6.33 4.50
CA ALA A 342 31.74 6.31 5.27
C ALA A 342 30.82 5.14 4.89
N PHE A 343 30.64 4.84 3.59
CA PHE A 343 29.88 3.67 3.13
C PHE A 343 30.49 2.35 3.58
N THR A 344 31.83 2.25 3.55
CA THR A 344 32.56 1.07 4.02
C THR A 344 32.34 0.85 5.52
N LEU A 345 32.41 1.91 6.33
CA LEU A 345 32.11 1.86 7.76
C LEU A 345 30.64 1.48 7.99
N LEU A 346 29.71 2.04 7.23
CA LEU A 346 28.28 1.76 7.35
C LEU A 346 27.98 0.28 7.16
N GLY A 347 28.29 -0.34 6.01
CA GLY A 347 27.91 -1.74 5.87
C GLY A 347 28.82 -2.74 6.58
N SER A 348 29.96 -2.30 7.14
CA SER A 348 30.67 -3.10 8.17
C SER A 348 29.96 -3.08 9.53
N SER A 349 29.14 -2.07 9.80
CA SER A 349 28.35 -1.94 11.03
C SER A 349 26.95 -2.57 10.96
N LEU A 350 26.56 -3.07 9.80
CA LEU A 350 25.24 -3.65 9.56
C LEU A 350 25.30 -5.18 9.51
N PRO A 351 24.18 -5.87 9.82
CA PRO A 351 24.06 -7.31 9.65
C PRO A 351 24.41 -7.76 8.23
N VAL A 352 24.81 -9.02 8.10
CA VAL A 352 25.17 -9.63 6.81
C VAL A 352 24.04 -9.49 5.80
N ASN A 353 22.80 -9.77 6.24
CA ASN A 353 21.60 -9.61 5.45
C ASN A 353 21.20 -8.12 5.38
N GLY A 354 20.91 -7.60 4.19
CA GLY A 354 20.41 -6.23 4.01
C GLY A 354 21.47 -5.11 3.99
N ARG A 355 22.74 -5.34 4.36
CA ARG A 355 23.79 -4.30 4.26
C ARG A 355 24.04 -3.81 2.84
N ALA A 356 23.95 -4.69 1.84
CA ALA A 356 24.08 -4.31 0.45
C ALA A 356 22.91 -3.39 0.02
N MET A 357 21.69 -3.73 0.45
CA MET A 357 20.49 -2.91 0.21
C MET A 357 20.54 -1.56 0.94
N ALA A 358 21.08 -1.49 2.15
CA ALA A 358 21.29 -0.23 2.85
C ALA A 358 22.23 0.71 2.06
N LEU A 359 23.27 0.17 1.41
CA LEU A 359 24.13 0.95 0.53
C LEU A 359 23.50 1.32 -0.81
N VAL A 360 22.59 0.48 -1.34
CA VAL A 360 21.76 0.86 -2.49
C VAL A 360 20.89 2.07 -2.14
N ARG A 361 20.26 2.09 -0.96
CA ARG A 361 19.49 3.25 -0.48
C ARG A 361 20.35 4.50 -0.35
N ALA A 362 21.56 4.37 0.21
CA ALA A 362 22.51 5.48 0.30
C ALA A 362 22.94 6.01 -1.09
N ALA A 363 22.98 5.15 -2.12
CA ALA A 363 23.19 5.57 -3.50
C ALA A 363 21.98 6.33 -4.06
N ASP A 364 20.75 5.88 -3.76
CA ASP A 364 19.52 6.57 -4.14
C ASP A 364 19.45 7.98 -3.50
N ASP A 365 19.84 8.11 -2.21
CA ASP A 365 19.95 9.41 -1.53
C ASP A 365 20.94 10.34 -2.23
N ALA A 366 22.12 9.83 -2.62
CA ALA A 366 23.12 10.61 -3.36
C ALA A 366 22.57 11.07 -4.73
N ILE A 367 21.84 10.20 -5.46
CA ILE A 367 21.21 10.55 -6.74
C ILE A 367 20.10 11.60 -6.55
N ALA A 368 19.37 11.56 -5.43
CA ALA A 368 18.26 12.46 -5.14
C ALA A 368 18.70 13.88 -4.75
N LEU A 369 19.82 14.00 -4.02
CA LEU A 369 20.29 15.27 -3.44
C LEU A 369 20.74 16.31 -4.47
N ASP A 370 21.19 15.89 -5.65
CA ASP A 370 21.60 16.82 -6.70
C ASP A 370 21.56 16.14 -8.07
N ARG A 371 20.40 16.22 -8.74
CA ARG A 371 20.19 15.56 -10.05
C ARG A 371 21.07 16.13 -11.16
N GLU A 372 21.79 17.23 -10.94
CA GLU A 372 22.49 17.97 -12.00
C GLU A 372 24.01 17.99 -11.86
N THR A 373 24.59 17.35 -10.83
CA THR A 373 26.06 17.27 -10.70
C THR A 373 26.61 15.87 -10.92
N GLU A 374 27.55 15.75 -11.87
CA GLU A 374 28.36 14.53 -12.12
C GLU A 374 28.97 13.95 -10.83
N ARG A 375 29.26 14.82 -9.87
CA ARG A 375 29.86 14.45 -8.59
C ARG A 375 28.91 13.67 -7.67
N ALA A 376 27.60 13.93 -7.74
CA ALA A 376 26.61 13.13 -7.02
C ALA A 376 26.59 11.69 -7.55
N TYR A 377 26.73 11.53 -8.87
CA TYR A 377 26.80 10.21 -9.52
C TYR A 377 28.09 9.47 -9.16
N ASP A 378 29.23 10.14 -9.06
CA ASP A 378 30.49 9.53 -8.58
C ASP A 378 30.35 9.00 -7.14
N VAL A 379 29.68 9.76 -6.26
CA VAL A 379 29.40 9.34 -4.88
C VAL A 379 28.45 8.14 -4.85
N ALA A 380 27.39 8.18 -5.66
CA ALA A 380 26.45 7.06 -5.77
C ALA A 380 27.15 5.80 -6.31
N GLU A 381 28.01 5.92 -7.34
CA GLU A 381 28.83 4.80 -7.82
C GLU A 381 29.75 4.24 -6.74
N ALA A 382 30.36 5.10 -5.91
CA ALA A 382 31.17 4.66 -4.79
C ALA A 382 30.35 3.84 -3.77
N ALA A 383 29.11 4.23 -3.46
CA ALA A 383 28.21 3.43 -2.62
C ALA A 383 27.90 2.07 -3.25
N LEU A 384 27.58 2.04 -4.54
CA LEU A 384 27.25 0.83 -5.29
C LEU A 384 28.45 -0.12 -5.46
N GLU A 385 29.67 0.41 -5.55
CA GLU A 385 30.89 -0.39 -5.55
C GLU A 385 31.14 -1.08 -4.21
N VAL A 386 30.94 -0.37 -3.10
CA VAL A 386 31.02 -0.99 -1.77
C VAL A 386 29.89 -2.03 -1.62
N ALA A 387 28.67 -1.72 -2.06
CA ALA A 387 27.54 -2.64 -2.03
C ALA A 387 27.83 -3.94 -2.80
N ALA A 388 28.40 -3.82 -4.00
CA ALA A 388 28.73 -4.95 -4.88
C ALA A 388 29.69 -5.95 -4.23
N ALA A 389 30.55 -5.51 -3.30
CA ALA A 389 31.46 -6.41 -2.58
C ALA A 389 30.73 -7.35 -1.60
N TRP A 390 29.49 -7.02 -1.21
CA TRP A 390 28.72 -7.75 -0.20
C TRP A 390 27.45 -8.40 -0.73
N THR A 391 27.14 -8.26 -2.03
CA THR A 391 25.92 -8.85 -2.63
C THR A 391 25.88 -10.38 -2.58
N ARG A 392 27.04 -11.05 -2.48
CA ARG A 392 27.12 -12.51 -2.35
C ARG A 392 26.68 -13.03 -0.99
N ASP A 393 26.72 -12.17 0.02
CA ASP A 393 26.37 -12.54 1.39
C ASP A 393 24.90 -12.21 1.70
N ASP A 394 24.17 -11.60 0.76
CA ASP A 394 22.76 -11.26 0.87
C ASP A 394 21.91 -12.51 0.62
N LEU A 395 21.00 -12.85 1.57
CA LEU A 395 20.29 -14.14 1.56
C LEU A 395 19.33 -14.28 0.38
N ASP A 396 18.72 -13.17 -0.06
CA ASP A 396 17.70 -13.17 -1.10
C ASP A 396 18.29 -13.07 -2.51
N GLY A 397 19.59 -12.76 -2.63
CA GLY A 397 20.28 -12.59 -3.90
C GLY A 397 19.76 -11.43 -4.77
N VAL A 398 18.76 -10.67 -4.31
CA VAL A 398 18.16 -9.55 -5.05
C VAL A 398 19.07 -8.31 -5.07
N ALA A 399 19.91 -8.15 -4.06
CA ALA A 399 20.77 -6.98 -3.92
C ALA A 399 21.70 -6.75 -5.13
N VAL A 400 22.20 -7.82 -5.76
CA VAL A 400 23.03 -7.69 -6.98
C VAL A 400 22.26 -7.02 -8.11
N HIS A 401 20.98 -7.36 -8.28
CA HIS A 401 20.13 -6.81 -9.34
C HIS A 401 19.76 -5.35 -9.06
N HIS A 402 19.53 -4.99 -7.79
CA HIS A 402 19.35 -3.59 -7.41
C HIS A 402 20.61 -2.75 -7.63
N VAL A 403 21.80 -3.27 -7.33
CA VAL A 403 23.08 -2.60 -7.64
C VAL A 403 23.23 -2.37 -9.14
N LEU A 404 22.97 -3.39 -9.96
CA LEU A 404 23.01 -3.27 -11.42
C LEU A 404 21.97 -2.24 -11.93
N ALA A 405 20.77 -2.24 -11.35
CA ALA A 405 19.71 -1.30 -11.72
C ALA A 405 20.14 0.15 -11.53
N ARG A 406 20.70 0.49 -10.35
CA ARG A 406 21.15 1.87 -10.04
C ARG A 406 22.37 2.27 -10.87
N ARG A 407 23.31 1.36 -11.13
CA ARG A 407 24.41 1.62 -12.09
C ARG A 407 23.89 1.91 -13.50
N GLY A 408 22.86 1.17 -13.91
CA GLY A 408 22.17 1.41 -15.18
C GLY A 408 21.46 2.77 -15.23
N LEU A 409 20.84 3.20 -14.13
CA LEU A 409 20.26 4.53 -14.01
C LEU A 409 21.34 5.62 -14.10
N ILE A 410 22.46 5.49 -13.37
CA ILE A 410 23.56 6.46 -13.41
C ILE A 410 24.12 6.57 -14.84
N ALA A 411 24.38 5.45 -15.50
CA ALA A 411 24.82 5.44 -16.90
C ALA A 411 23.80 6.11 -17.84
N LEU A 412 22.50 5.87 -17.62
CA LEU A 412 21.43 6.53 -18.39
C LEU A 412 21.44 8.04 -18.19
N LEU A 413 21.61 8.52 -16.96
CA LEU A 413 21.69 9.95 -16.62
C LEU A 413 22.94 10.60 -17.24
N ARG A 414 24.08 9.89 -17.26
CA ARG A 414 25.33 10.27 -17.94
C ARG A 414 25.28 10.16 -19.47
N ARG A 415 24.17 9.68 -20.03
CA ARG A 415 23.99 9.40 -21.47
C ARG A 415 24.96 8.35 -22.02
N ASP A 416 25.52 7.50 -21.17
CA ASP A 416 26.23 6.28 -21.58
C ASP A 416 25.19 5.16 -21.82
N TYR A 417 24.52 5.24 -22.96
CA TYR A 417 23.42 4.34 -23.30
C TYR A 417 23.86 2.88 -23.48
N GLU A 418 25.12 2.62 -23.83
CA GLU A 418 25.62 1.25 -23.97
C GLU A 418 25.77 0.59 -22.59
N SER A 419 26.40 1.29 -21.65
CA SER A 419 26.52 0.81 -20.27
C SER A 419 25.15 0.72 -19.60
N ALA A 420 24.30 1.74 -19.77
CA ALA A 420 22.93 1.72 -19.26
C ALA A 420 22.16 0.49 -19.73
N ARG A 421 22.23 0.17 -21.03
CA ARG A 421 21.60 -1.02 -21.61
C ARG A 421 22.10 -2.30 -20.97
N ARG A 422 23.42 -2.46 -20.85
CA ARG A 422 24.05 -3.66 -20.28
C ARG A 422 23.60 -3.89 -18.84
N GLN A 423 23.65 -2.85 -18.02
CA GLN A 423 23.33 -2.91 -16.60
C GLN A 423 21.83 -3.13 -16.36
N LEU A 424 20.95 -2.37 -17.03
CA LEU A 424 19.51 -2.47 -16.84
C LEU A 424 18.93 -3.80 -17.34
N ILE A 425 19.45 -4.37 -18.43
CA ILE A 425 19.04 -5.70 -18.91
C ILE A 425 19.47 -6.79 -17.91
N ALA A 426 20.70 -6.70 -17.38
CA ALA A 426 21.19 -7.65 -16.38
C ALA A 426 20.41 -7.54 -15.05
N ALA A 427 20.02 -6.33 -14.65
CA ALA A 427 19.14 -6.12 -13.50
C ALA A 427 17.77 -6.76 -13.71
N ARG A 428 17.14 -6.49 -14.87
CA ARG A 428 15.82 -7.04 -15.23
C ARG A 428 15.80 -8.57 -15.23
N PHE A 429 16.90 -9.24 -15.55
CA PHE A 429 16.94 -10.70 -15.54
C PHE A 429 16.63 -11.30 -14.16
N GLY A 430 17.07 -10.65 -13.08
CA GLY A 430 16.75 -11.09 -11.72
C GLY A 430 15.51 -10.45 -11.12
N LEU A 431 15.11 -9.27 -11.62
CA LEU A 431 13.96 -8.51 -11.15
C LEU A 431 13.06 -8.08 -12.32
N PRO A 432 12.38 -9.02 -13.00
CA PRO A 432 11.65 -8.73 -14.24
C PRO A 432 10.40 -7.85 -14.05
N GLN A 433 9.79 -7.92 -12.86
CA GLN A 433 8.57 -7.17 -12.49
C GLN A 433 8.85 -5.90 -11.69
N ASP A 434 10.12 -5.56 -11.42
CA ASP A 434 10.44 -4.32 -10.72
C ASP A 434 10.02 -3.12 -11.60
N PRO A 435 9.16 -2.23 -11.08
CA PRO A 435 8.58 -1.17 -11.89
C PRO A 435 9.63 -0.10 -12.25
N PHE A 436 10.60 0.18 -11.38
CA PHE A 436 11.63 1.19 -11.65
C PHE A 436 12.62 0.73 -12.72
N ILE A 437 13.01 -0.55 -12.73
CA ILE A 437 13.86 -1.11 -13.79
C ILE A 437 13.15 -0.98 -15.15
N ASN A 438 11.87 -1.34 -15.20
CA ASN A 438 11.06 -1.23 -16.42
C ASN A 438 10.88 0.24 -16.84
N LEU A 439 10.66 1.17 -15.90
CA LEU A 439 10.65 2.60 -16.17
C LEU A 439 11.96 3.08 -16.83
N TRP A 440 13.11 2.70 -16.28
CA TRP A 440 14.42 3.14 -16.78
C TRP A 440 14.77 2.51 -18.13
N LEU A 441 14.40 1.25 -18.35
CA LEU A 441 14.48 0.62 -19.68
C LEU A 441 13.56 1.32 -20.69
N GLY A 442 12.36 1.71 -20.28
CA GLY A 442 11.45 2.50 -21.10
C GLY A 442 12.09 3.80 -21.57
N ARG A 443 12.71 4.55 -20.64
CA ARG A 443 13.46 5.78 -20.93
C ARG A 443 14.63 5.54 -21.87
N LEU A 444 15.44 4.50 -21.62
CA LEU A 444 16.56 4.11 -22.46
C LEU A 444 16.10 3.82 -23.91
N TYR A 445 15.02 3.06 -24.08
CA TYR A 445 14.51 2.74 -25.41
C TYR A 445 13.90 3.95 -26.11
N GLU A 446 13.27 4.87 -25.38
CA GLU A 446 12.75 6.12 -25.94
C GLU A 446 13.90 6.99 -26.49
N VAL A 447 14.97 7.20 -25.70
CA VAL A 447 16.12 8.02 -26.14
C VAL A 447 17.00 7.34 -27.20
N THR A 448 16.85 6.03 -27.41
CA THR A 448 17.57 5.27 -28.45
C THR A 448 16.68 4.89 -29.64
N ASP A 449 15.58 5.62 -29.85
CA ASP A 449 14.67 5.48 -31.00
C ASP A 449 14.08 4.07 -31.18
N GLN A 450 13.71 3.44 -30.06
CA GLN A 450 13.07 2.12 -30.02
C GLN A 450 11.66 2.22 -29.38
N PRO A 451 10.70 2.94 -30.00
CA PRO A 451 9.43 3.31 -29.38
C PRO A 451 8.57 2.10 -28.98
N VAL A 452 8.62 1.00 -29.74
CA VAL A 452 7.91 -0.25 -29.41
C VAL A 452 8.42 -0.87 -28.10
N ARG A 453 9.75 -0.92 -27.94
CA ARG A 453 10.35 -1.45 -26.71
C ARG A 453 10.14 -0.50 -25.54
N ALA A 454 10.20 0.81 -25.80
CA ALA A 454 9.91 1.83 -24.80
C ALA A 454 8.47 1.69 -24.27
N TRP A 455 7.50 1.56 -25.18
CA TRP A 455 6.09 1.36 -24.86
C TRP A 455 5.88 0.12 -23.99
N SER A 456 6.42 -1.03 -24.41
CA SER A 456 6.29 -2.29 -23.67
C SER A 456 6.83 -2.17 -22.24
N ARG A 457 7.99 -1.53 -22.05
CA ARG A 457 8.59 -1.36 -20.72
C ARG A 457 7.84 -0.35 -19.86
N TYR A 458 7.35 0.75 -20.43
CA TYR A 458 6.50 1.67 -19.67
C TYR A 458 5.15 1.03 -19.30
N ALA A 459 4.58 0.20 -20.17
CA ALA A 459 3.35 -0.52 -19.89
C ALA A 459 3.55 -1.53 -18.76
N GLN A 460 4.63 -2.32 -18.78
CA GLN A 460 4.99 -3.21 -17.66
C GLN A 460 5.20 -2.45 -16.35
N SER A 461 5.85 -1.29 -16.40
CA SER A 461 6.02 -0.45 -15.22
C SER A 461 4.71 0.16 -14.69
N ALA A 462 3.73 0.40 -15.57
CA ALA A 462 2.46 1.04 -15.20
C ALA A 462 1.44 0.06 -14.60
N VAL A 463 1.54 -1.23 -14.90
CA VAL A 463 0.63 -2.28 -14.38
C VAL A 463 1.13 -2.95 -13.10
N ALA A 464 2.24 -2.49 -12.54
CA ALA A 464 2.77 -3.01 -11.28
C ALA A 464 2.08 -2.35 -10.07
N ASP A 465 2.01 -3.05 -8.94
CA ASP A 465 1.36 -2.58 -7.71
C ASP A 465 1.90 -1.21 -7.22
N GLU A 466 3.19 -0.96 -7.42
CA GLU A 466 3.88 0.29 -7.05
C GLU A 466 4.32 1.08 -8.29
N ALA A 467 3.42 1.24 -9.27
CA ALA A 467 3.70 1.90 -10.53
C ALA A 467 4.18 3.36 -10.36
N PRO A 468 5.40 3.72 -10.78
CA PRO A 468 5.89 5.09 -10.68
C PRO A 468 5.18 5.99 -11.70
N ILE A 469 4.85 7.22 -11.29
CA ILE A 469 4.21 8.23 -12.15
C ILE A 469 4.95 8.48 -13.47
N GLY A 470 6.26 8.23 -13.49
CA GLY A 470 7.10 8.29 -14.68
C GLY A 470 6.66 7.35 -15.81
N ALA A 471 6.06 6.20 -15.48
CA ALA A 471 5.61 5.19 -16.43
C ALA A 471 4.42 5.67 -17.24
N TYR A 472 3.38 6.17 -16.55
CA TYR A 472 2.21 6.81 -17.15
C TYR A 472 2.60 8.00 -18.03
N ASN A 473 3.57 8.81 -17.58
CA ASN A 473 4.10 9.91 -18.37
C ASN A 473 4.79 9.43 -19.65
N GLY A 474 5.55 8.33 -19.60
CA GLY A 474 6.15 7.69 -20.77
C GLY A 474 5.11 7.18 -21.76
N LEU A 475 4.09 6.45 -21.27
CA LEU A 475 2.97 5.99 -22.08
C LEU A 475 2.22 7.14 -22.74
N ARG A 476 1.97 8.24 -22.01
CA ARG A 476 1.30 9.42 -22.55
C ARG A 476 2.10 10.09 -23.68
N ARG A 477 3.44 10.15 -23.57
CA ARG A 477 4.29 10.67 -24.66
C ARG A 477 4.22 9.77 -25.89
N LEU A 478 4.40 8.46 -25.71
CA LEU A 478 4.34 7.48 -26.80
C LEU A 478 2.95 7.34 -27.41
N LYS A 479 1.88 7.57 -26.64
CA LYS A 479 0.51 7.66 -27.15
C LYS A 479 0.36 8.75 -28.21
N GLY A 480 1.14 9.83 -28.11
CA GLY A 480 1.17 10.90 -29.10
C GLY A 480 1.99 10.57 -30.35
N ASP A 481 2.71 9.45 -30.41
CA ASP A 481 3.58 9.10 -31.53
C ASP A 481 2.81 8.39 -32.67
N PRO A 482 2.58 9.05 -33.82
CA PRO A 482 1.87 8.42 -34.94
C PRO A 482 2.60 7.18 -35.48
N ALA A 483 3.94 7.16 -35.44
CA ALA A 483 4.73 6.05 -35.96
C ALA A 483 4.55 4.78 -35.12
N LEU A 484 4.31 4.92 -33.81
CA LEU A 484 3.99 3.78 -32.95
C LEU A 484 2.62 3.19 -33.31
N HIS A 485 1.60 4.04 -33.49
CA HIS A 485 0.24 3.61 -33.82
C HIS A 485 0.14 3.03 -35.24
N GLU A 486 0.94 3.51 -36.19
CA GLU A 486 1.04 2.86 -37.50
C GLU A 486 1.60 1.43 -37.38
N ARG A 487 2.56 1.21 -36.46
CA ARG A 487 3.25 -0.08 -36.29
C ARG A 487 2.50 -1.10 -35.46
N LEU A 488 1.73 -0.67 -34.45
CA LEU A 488 1.07 -1.57 -33.50
C LEU A 488 -0.40 -1.21 -33.30
N THR A 489 -1.27 -2.21 -33.37
CA THR A 489 -2.64 -2.15 -32.84
C THR A 489 -2.64 -2.40 -31.33
N ALA A 490 -3.70 -2.00 -30.64
CA ALA A 490 -3.90 -2.32 -29.22
C ALA A 490 -3.87 -3.83 -28.94
N HIS A 491 -4.31 -4.65 -29.90
CA HIS A 491 -4.21 -6.11 -29.83
C HIS A 491 -2.75 -6.59 -29.90
N GLN A 492 -1.95 -6.06 -30.82
CA GLN A 492 -0.53 -6.39 -30.90
C GLN A 492 0.25 -5.90 -29.67
N MET A 493 -0.14 -4.74 -29.13
CA MET A 493 0.36 -4.22 -27.86
C MET A 493 0.12 -5.21 -26.70
N ARG A 494 -1.09 -5.78 -26.58
CA ARG A 494 -1.40 -6.83 -25.60
C ARG A 494 -0.47 -8.03 -25.72
N MET A 495 -0.24 -8.51 -26.94
CA MET A 495 0.66 -9.64 -27.19
C MET A 495 2.13 -9.37 -26.87
N LEU A 496 2.55 -8.10 -26.80
CA LEU A 496 3.94 -7.69 -26.50
C LEU A 496 4.21 -7.43 -25.01
N LEU A 497 3.17 -7.41 -24.18
CA LEU A 497 3.33 -7.28 -22.73
C LEU A 497 3.70 -8.63 -22.11
N GLU A 498 5.00 -8.86 -21.94
CA GLU A 498 5.51 -10.07 -21.29
C GLU A 498 4.98 -10.13 -19.84
N GLY A 499 4.56 -11.31 -19.38
CA GLY A 499 4.15 -11.56 -17.99
C GLY A 499 2.66 -11.40 -17.69
N GLN A 500 1.84 -10.92 -18.64
CA GLN A 500 0.39 -11.10 -18.56
C GLN A 500 0.07 -12.57 -18.79
N VAL A 501 -0.08 -13.33 -17.70
CA VAL A 501 -0.68 -14.65 -17.74
C VAL A 501 -2.18 -14.43 -17.85
N GLU A 502 -2.84 -15.06 -18.84
CA GLU A 502 -4.30 -15.13 -18.87
C GLU A 502 -4.78 -15.69 -17.52
N THR A 503 -5.37 -14.83 -16.69
CA THR A 503 -5.69 -15.15 -15.29
C THR A 503 -6.78 -16.21 -15.16
N ILE A 504 -7.49 -16.52 -16.25
CA ILE A 504 -8.58 -17.49 -16.28
C ILE A 504 -8.40 -18.40 -17.49
N GLY A 505 -7.58 -19.45 -17.33
CA GLY A 505 -7.34 -20.45 -18.38
C GLY A 505 -8.39 -21.56 -18.46
N ARG A 506 -9.33 -21.62 -17.51
CA ARG A 506 -10.33 -22.70 -17.42
C ARG A 506 -11.67 -22.25 -17.97
N ARG A 507 -12.19 -23.01 -18.94
CA ARG A 507 -13.56 -22.84 -19.43
C ARG A 507 -14.57 -23.12 -18.30
N PRO A 508 -15.57 -22.25 -18.08
CA PRO A 508 -16.62 -22.44 -17.07
C PRO A 508 -17.30 -23.80 -17.16
N ALA A 509 -17.62 -24.41 -16.02
CA ALA A 509 -18.32 -25.69 -15.97
C ALA A 509 -19.72 -25.60 -16.60
N SER A 510 -20.43 -24.48 -16.36
CA SER A 510 -21.73 -24.19 -16.97
C SER A 510 -21.67 -24.14 -18.49
N ALA A 511 -20.51 -23.89 -19.10
CA ALA A 511 -20.35 -23.86 -20.54
C ALA A 511 -20.64 -25.18 -21.25
N GLN A 512 -20.66 -26.31 -20.52
CA GLN A 512 -21.03 -27.61 -21.09
C GLN A 512 -22.51 -27.68 -21.51
N ARG A 513 -23.36 -26.80 -20.97
CA ARG A 513 -24.80 -26.76 -21.25
C ARG A 513 -25.16 -25.73 -22.32
N LEU A 514 -24.20 -24.94 -22.78
CA LEU A 514 -24.40 -23.96 -23.84
C LEU A 514 -24.66 -24.68 -25.16
N SER A 515 -25.76 -24.34 -25.83
CA SER A 515 -25.97 -24.73 -27.21
C SER A 515 -24.90 -24.10 -28.10
N VAL A 516 -24.40 -24.86 -29.09
CA VAL A 516 -23.47 -24.37 -30.10
C VAL A 516 -24.10 -23.23 -30.94
N SER A 517 -25.43 -23.16 -31.00
CA SER A 517 -26.17 -22.10 -31.70
C SER A 517 -26.46 -20.85 -30.85
N ALA A 518 -26.13 -20.85 -29.56
CA ALA A 518 -26.43 -19.72 -28.68
C ALA A 518 -25.61 -18.49 -29.07
N ARG A 519 -26.30 -17.38 -29.36
CA ARG A 519 -25.71 -16.09 -29.77
C ARG A 519 -26.27 -14.94 -28.91
N PRO A 520 -26.08 -14.94 -27.59
CA PRO A 520 -26.53 -13.83 -26.75
C PRO A 520 -25.81 -12.52 -27.10
N LEU A 521 -26.51 -11.39 -26.96
CA LEU A 521 -25.89 -10.09 -26.74
C LEU A 521 -25.66 -9.92 -25.24
N ILE A 522 -24.45 -9.58 -24.84
CA ILE A 522 -24.07 -9.30 -23.46
C ILE A 522 -23.53 -7.87 -23.43
N GLU A 523 -24.23 -7.00 -22.69
CA GLU A 523 -23.82 -5.61 -22.45
C GLU A 523 -23.25 -5.53 -21.03
N LEU A 524 -21.98 -5.14 -20.91
CA LEU A 524 -21.32 -4.84 -19.63
C LEU A 524 -21.30 -3.33 -19.41
N PHE A 525 -21.61 -2.88 -18.20
CA PHE A 525 -21.60 -1.49 -17.78
C PHE A 525 -20.63 -1.38 -16.61
N ILE A 526 -19.53 -0.63 -16.76
CA ILE A 526 -18.40 -0.74 -15.83
C ILE A 526 -17.54 0.52 -15.76
N ASP A 527 -17.08 0.86 -14.57
CA ASP A 527 -16.03 1.87 -14.38
C ASP A 527 -14.65 1.23 -14.54
N ALA A 528 -13.84 1.73 -15.48
CA ALA A 528 -12.48 1.27 -15.71
C ALA A 528 -11.51 1.64 -14.57
N ALA A 529 -11.82 2.67 -13.77
CA ALA A 529 -10.98 3.19 -12.70
C ALA A 529 -11.30 2.58 -11.33
N ALA A 530 -12.49 2.02 -11.13
CA ALA A 530 -12.91 1.42 -9.87
C ALA A 530 -12.15 0.10 -9.57
N ALA A 531 -11.70 -0.10 -8.34
CA ALA A 531 -10.93 -1.29 -7.95
C ALA A 531 -11.82 -2.56 -7.98
N GLU A 532 -13.09 -2.42 -7.60
CA GLU A 532 -14.11 -3.47 -7.66
C GLU A 532 -14.40 -3.97 -9.09
N SER A 533 -13.98 -3.22 -10.12
CA SER A 533 -14.12 -3.62 -11.52
C SER A 533 -13.06 -4.62 -11.97
N GLU A 534 -11.94 -4.76 -11.25
CA GLU A 534 -10.81 -5.61 -11.68
C GLU A 534 -11.21 -7.09 -11.88
N PRO A 535 -11.89 -7.76 -10.92
CA PRO A 535 -12.37 -9.13 -11.12
C PRO A 535 -13.29 -9.28 -12.34
N VAL A 536 -14.15 -8.27 -12.55
CA VAL A 536 -15.14 -8.26 -13.63
C VAL A 536 -14.44 -8.09 -14.99
N LEU A 537 -13.48 -7.17 -15.10
CA LEU A 537 -12.68 -6.96 -16.31
C LEU A 537 -11.86 -8.21 -16.66
N ALA A 538 -11.29 -8.91 -15.67
CA ALA A 538 -10.59 -10.17 -15.90
C ALA A 538 -11.53 -11.26 -16.44
N GLY A 539 -12.71 -11.42 -15.82
CA GLY A 539 -13.75 -12.34 -16.28
C GLY A 539 -14.26 -12.00 -17.69
N TRP A 540 -14.47 -10.71 -17.97
CA TRP A 540 -14.89 -10.20 -19.27
C TRP A 540 -13.87 -10.47 -20.38
N SER A 541 -12.58 -10.27 -20.09
CA SER A 541 -11.52 -10.57 -21.04
C SER A 541 -11.49 -12.06 -21.39
N ALA A 542 -11.59 -12.93 -20.40
CA ALA A 542 -11.67 -14.38 -20.60
C ALA A 542 -12.93 -14.79 -21.40
N LEU A 543 -14.09 -14.20 -21.11
CA LEU A 543 -15.32 -14.41 -21.89
C LEU A 543 -15.11 -14.11 -23.37
N SER A 544 -14.46 -12.98 -23.67
CA SER A 544 -14.23 -12.51 -25.03
C SER A 544 -13.32 -13.42 -25.85
N GLN A 545 -12.38 -14.09 -25.20
CA GLN A 545 -11.46 -15.04 -25.82
C GLN A 545 -12.10 -16.42 -26.00
N MET A 546 -12.91 -16.85 -25.03
CA MET A 546 -13.50 -18.21 -25.02
C MET A 546 -14.77 -18.35 -25.88
N PHE A 547 -15.54 -17.28 -26.08
CA PHE A 547 -16.87 -17.34 -26.70
C PHE A 547 -17.03 -16.32 -27.84
N SER A 548 -16.35 -16.58 -28.96
CA SER A 548 -16.39 -15.69 -30.14
C SER A 548 -17.78 -15.48 -30.75
N GLN A 549 -18.73 -16.37 -30.44
CA GLN A 549 -20.12 -16.30 -30.91
C GLN A 549 -21.02 -15.37 -30.09
N PHE A 550 -20.54 -14.81 -28.98
CA PHE A 550 -21.30 -13.84 -28.18
C PHE A 550 -21.13 -12.42 -28.75
N GLY A 551 -22.20 -11.64 -28.69
CA GLY A 551 -22.18 -10.22 -28.98
C GLY A 551 -21.76 -9.50 -27.71
N LEU A 552 -20.48 -9.14 -27.59
CA LEU A 552 -19.95 -8.50 -26.39
C LEU A 552 -19.78 -7.01 -26.65
N VAL A 553 -20.28 -6.18 -25.74
CA VAL A 553 -20.07 -4.73 -25.72
C VAL A 553 -19.90 -4.24 -24.29
N ALA A 554 -18.98 -3.30 -24.05
CA ALA A 554 -18.71 -2.72 -22.75
C ALA A 554 -18.90 -1.19 -22.78
N TYR A 555 -19.74 -0.69 -21.88
CA TYR A 555 -20.00 0.72 -21.68
C TYR A 555 -19.24 1.21 -20.45
N HIS A 556 -18.47 2.28 -20.61
CA HIS A 556 -17.69 2.88 -19.54
C HIS A 556 -18.30 4.23 -19.14
N PHE A 557 -18.52 4.44 -17.84
CA PHE A 557 -19.21 5.65 -17.36
C PHE A 557 -18.27 6.73 -16.85
N GLU A 558 -17.00 6.39 -16.64
CA GLU A 558 -16.00 7.31 -16.12
C GLU A 558 -14.82 7.46 -17.10
N PRO A 559 -14.09 8.59 -17.06
CA PRO A 559 -12.88 8.76 -17.82
C PRO A 559 -11.83 7.67 -17.52
N PRO A 560 -11.00 7.29 -18.49
CA PRO A 560 -10.87 7.89 -19.81
C PRO A 560 -11.57 7.10 -20.93
N LEU A 561 -12.47 6.17 -20.60
CA LEU A 561 -13.18 5.37 -21.60
C LEU A 561 -14.66 5.77 -21.78
N ILE A 562 -15.13 6.75 -20.99
CA ILE A 562 -16.45 7.34 -21.19
C ILE A 562 -16.66 7.80 -22.64
N SER A 563 -17.83 7.48 -23.18
CA SER A 563 -18.26 7.86 -24.52
C SER A 563 -19.69 8.40 -24.50
N PRO A 564 -20.10 9.23 -25.47
CA PRO A 564 -21.48 9.69 -25.58
C PRO A 564 -22.49 8.53 -25.63
N ALA A 565 -22.09 7.40 -26.22
CA ALA A 565 -22.88 6.16 -26.23
C ALA A 565 -23.09 5.61 -24.81
N SER A 566 -22.02 5.56 -24.01
CA SER A 566 -22.09 5.08 -22.63
C SER A 566 -22.94 5.99 -21.75
N VAL A 567 -22.82 7.32 -21.92
CA VAL A 567 -23.67 8.31 -21.21
C VAL A 567 -25.14 8.17 -21.61
N GLY A 568 -25.44 8.08 -22.91
CA GLY A 568 -26.82 7.92 -23.38
C GLY A 568 -27.47 6.59 -22.99
N ARG A 569 -26.66 5.58 -22.64
CA ARG A 569 -27.11 4.27 -22.16
C ARG A 569 -27.09 4.16 -20.62
N ALA A 570 -26.54 5.15 -19.91
CA ALA A 570 -26.35 5.14 -18.45
C ALA A 570 -27.67 5.16 -17.65
N ASP A 571 -28.78 5.63 -18.25
CA ASP A 571 -30.10 5.61 -17.60
C ASP A 571 -30.65 4.19 -17.38
N ARG A 572 -30.17 3.21 -18.16
CA ARG A 572 -30.65 1.83 -18.13
C ARG A 572 -30.22 1.06 -16.87
N PRO A 573 -28.98 1.21 -16.38
CA PRO A 573 -28.54 0.74 -15.06
C PRO A 573 -29.33 1.25 -13.84
N GLY A 574 -29.95 2.44 -13.93
CA GLY A 574 -30.43 3.19 -12.76
C GLY A 574 -29.30 3.69 -11.85
N ASP A 575 -29.63 4.16 -10.64
CA ASP A 575 -28.67 4.66 -9.61
C ASP A 575 -27.80 3.55 -8.97
N ALA A 576 -27.77 2.33 -9.53
CA ALA A 576 -27.12 1.20 -8.87
C ALA A 576 -25.59 1.25 -9.01
N GLU A 577 -24.91 1.32 -7.86
CA GLU A 577 -23.45 1.36 -7.71
C GLU A 577 -22.82 0.01 -8.14
N GLY A 578 -21.86 0.06 -9.09
CA GLY A 578 -21.00 -1.06 -9.46
C GLY A 578 -21.21 -1.63 -10.87
N PRO A 579 -20.41 -2.65 -11.28
CA PRO A 579 -20.50 -3.25 -12.60
C PRO A 579 -21.84 -3.97 -12.81
N GLN A 580 -22.49 -3.73 -13.95
CA GLN A 580 -23.77 -4.35 -14.29
C GLN A 580 -23.72 -5.09 -15.61
N VAL A 581 -24.47 -6.18 -15.71
CA VAL A 581 -24.54 -6.99 -16.92
C VAL A 581 -25.98 -7.14 -17.38
N PHE A 582 -26.18 -7.02 -18.69
CA PHE A 582 -27.44 -7.31 -19.35
C PHE A 582 -27.24 -8.42 -20.37
N ILE A 583 -28.15 -9.39 -20.40
CA ILE A 583 -28.19 -10.44 -21.42
C ILE A 583 -29.44 -10.23 -22.26
N ASN A 584 -29.25 -10.01 -23.56
CA ASN A 584 -30.31 -9.69 -24.52
C ASN A 584 -31.21 -8.52 -24.04
N GLY A 585 -30.60 -7.51 -23.43
CA GLY A 585 -31.31 -6.35 -22.88
C GLY A 585 -31.97 -6.56 -21.51
N ARG A 586 -31.89 -7.74 -20.89
CA ARG A 586 -32.43 -7.98 -19.55
C ARG A 586 -31.32 -7.94 -18.50
N PRO A 587 -31.49 -7.20 -17.39
CA PRO A 587 -30.47 -7.14 -16.34
C PRO A 587 -30.32 -8.51 -15.68
N VAL A 588 -29.08 -8.89 -15.37
CA VAL A 588 -28.77 -10.09 -14.60
C VAL A 588 -27.99 -9.73 -13.35
N ALA A 589 -28.40 -10.29 -12.22
CA ALA A 589 -27.73 -10.07 -10.95
C ALA A 589 -26.51 -10.98 -10.85
N ILE A 590 -25.32 -10.41 -11.01
CA ILE A 590 -24.03 -11.10 -10.89
C ILE A 590 -23.21 -10.35 -9.84
N SER A 591 -22.64 -11.09 -8.89
CA SER A 591 -21.86 -10.47 -7.82
C SER A 591 -20.44 -10.15 -8.29
N ALA A 592 -20.05 -8.87 -8.23
CA ALA A 592 -18.71 -8.41 -8.59
C ALA A 592 -17.64 -8.71 -7.52
N ASP A 593 -18.06 -9.07 -6.30
CA ASP A 593 -17.18 -9.36 -5.13
C ASP A 593 -16.46 -10.71 -5.19
N ARG A 594 -16.82 -11.57 -6.16
CA ARG A 594 -16.23 -12.90 -6.31
C ARG A 594 -15.23 -12.82 -7.46
N GLY A 595 -13.96 -13.14 -7.19
CA GLY A 595 -12.85 -13.08 -8.15
C GLY A 595 -13.21 -13.57 -9.56
N GLY A 596 -12.47 -13.11 -10.59
CA GLY A 596 -12.92 -13.16 -11.99
C GLY A 596 -13.41 -14.53 -12.52
N GLU A 597 -12.86 -15.65 -12.04
CA GLU A 597 -13.36 -17.00 -12.39
C GLU A 597 -14.80 -17.25 -11.91
N ALA A 598 -15.11 -16.86 -10.68
CA ALA A 598 -16.43 -17.05 -10.08
C ALA A 598 -17.47 -16.13 -10.71
N TRP A 599 -17.07 -14.89 -11.06
CA TRP A 599 -17.90 -13.98 -11.84
C TRP A 599 -18.22 -14.56 -13.23
N LEU A 600 -17.20 -15.06 -13.94
CA LEU A 600 -17.35 -15.66 -15.26
C LEU A 600 -18.26 -16.90 -15.24
N GLU A 601 -18.11 -17.77 -14.23
CA GLU A 601 -18.97 -18.94 -14.06
C GLU A 601 -20.44 -18.55 -13.87
N GLN A 602 -20.71 -17.53 -13.04
CA GLN A 602 -22.08 -17.02 -12.84
C GLN A 602 -22.66 -16.43 -14.12
N LEU A 603 -21.89 -15.60 -14.82
CA LEU A 603 -22.34 -15.03 -16.09
C LEU A 603 -22.71 -16.11 -17.10
N VAL A 604 -21.84 -17.10 -17.28
CA VAL A 604 -22.11 -18.20 -18.23
C VAL A 604 -23.31 -19.05 -17.78
N ALA A 605 -23.51 -19.26 -16.48
CA ALA A 605 -24.69 -19.92 -15.97
C ALA A 605 -25.98 -19.13 -16.28
N GLU A 606 -25.95 -17.80 -16.16
CA GLU A 606 -27.08 -16.94 -16.54
C GLU A 606 -27.32 -16.94 -18.05
N VAL A 607 -26.27 -16.96 -18.88
CA VAL A 607 -26.41 -17.13 -20.34
C VAL A 607 -27.10 -18.47 -20.67
N VAL A 608 -26.79 -19.55 -19.96
CA VAL A 608 -27.44 -20.86 -20.16
C VAL A 608 -28.92 -20.80 -19.75
N ARG A 609 -29.27 -20.03 -18.72
CA ARG A 609 -30.65 -19.87 -18.22
C ARG A 609 -31.47 -18.93 -19.08
N ALA A 610 -30.85 -17.89 -19.62
CA ALA A 610 -31.45 -16.98 -20.56
C ALA A 610 -31.73 -17.79 -21.84
N GLU A 611 -32.97 -18.24 -22.00
CA GLU A 611 -33.42 -18.91 -23.23
C GLU A 611 -32.93 -18.09 -24.43
N ALA A 612 -32.13 -18.70 -25.30
CA ALA A 612 -31.76 -18.06 -26.55
C ALA A 612 -33.05 -17.70 -27.28
N PRO A 613 -33.24 -16.45 -27.76
CA PRO A 613 -34.42 -16.10 -28.54
C PRO A 613 -34.63 -17.17 -29.62
N GLN A 614 -35.83 -17.77 -29.66
CA GLN A 614 -36.08 -18.97 -30.47
C GLN A 614 -35.85 -18.76 -31.96
N GLU A 615 -35.86 -17.51 -32.42
CA GLU A 615 -35.36 -17.07 -33.70
C GLU A 615 -34.67 -15.72 -33.47
N GLN A 616 -33.35 -15.70 -33.25
CA GLN A 616 -32.63 -14.48 -33.62
C GLN A 616 -32.71 -14.41 -35.13
N ASP A 617 -33.56 -13.52 -35.63
CA ASP A 617 -33.50 -13.11 -37.03
C ASP A 617 -32.04 -12.72 -37.31
N ASP A 618 -31.34 -13.55 -38.09
CA ASP A 618 -30.10 -13.13 -38.71
C ASP A 618 -30.48 -11.82 -39.40
N LEU A 619 -29.85 -10.70 -39.01
CA LEU A 619 -30.08 -9.38 -39.59
C LEU A 619 -29.60 -9.40 -41.06
N SER A 620 -30.16 -10.29 -41.88
CA SER A 620 -29.88 -10.56 -43.28
C SER A 620 -30.56 -9.53 -44.16
N TRP A 621 -31.60 -8.88 -43.63
CA TRP A 621 -32.23 -7.68 -44.20
C TRP A 621 -31.38 -6.42 -44.02
N LEU A 622 -30.25 -6.50 -43.31
CA LEU A 622 -29.29 -5.40 -43.15
C LEU A 622 -28.04 -5.66 -43.99
N ALA A 623 -27.73 -4.71 -44.87
CA ALA A 623 -26.43 -4.63 -45.53
C ALA A 623 -25.70 -3.36 -45.06
N VAL A 624 -24.39 -3.47 -44.84
CA VAL A 624 -23.56 -2.34 -44.40
C VAL A 624 -22.34 -2.22 -45.29
N LYS A 625 -22.03 -0.99 -45.68
CA LYS A 625 -20.77 -0.58 -46.29
C LYS A 625 -20.08 0.40 -45.36
N ALA A 626 -18.76 0.33 -45.27
CA ALA A 626 -17.98 1.30 -44.51
C ALA A 626 -16.82 1.85 -45.34
N ALA A 627 -16.56 3.14 -45.18
CA ALA A 627 -15.37 3.80 -45.70
C ALA A 627 -14.58 4.38 -44.53
N SER A 628 -13.27 4.10 -44.49
CA SER A 628 -12.38 4.67 -43.49
C SER A 628 -11.61 5.85 -44.09
N ARG A 629 -11.73 7.00 -43.45
CA ARG A 629 -10.89 8.19 -43.71
C ARG A 629 -10.04 8.47 -42.47
N PRO A 630 -8.93 9.22 -42.60
CA PRO A 630 -8.10 9.59 -41.45
C PRO A 630 -8.92 10.24 -40.31
N GLU A 631 -9.85 11.12 -40.64
CA GLU A 631 -10.64 11.95 -39.73
C GLU A 631 -11.96 11.31 -39.27
N ALA A 632 -12.49 10.35 -40.03
CA ALA A 632 -13.80 9.78 -39.78
C ALA A 632 -13.98 8.37 -40.34
N LEU A 633 -14.92 7.64 -39.75
CA LEU A 633 -15.49 6.41 -40.28
C LEU A 633 -16.89 6.72 -40.82
N ASP A 634 -17.11 6.46 -42.10
CA ASP A 634 -18.42 6.59 -42.73
C ASP A 634 -19.06 5.22 -42.87
N PHE A 635 -20.30 5.09 -42.42
CA PHE A 635 -21.13 3.92 -42.57
C PHE A 635 -22.34 4.25 -43.45
N GLU A 636 -22.58 3.40 -44.44
CA GLU A 636 -23.80 3.39 -45.23
C GLU A 636 -24.53 2.08 -44.96
N VAL A 637 -25.74 2.17 -44.42
CA VAL A 637 -26.55 1.03 -43.99
C VAL A 637 -27.78 0.94 -44.87
N GLU A 638 -27.85 -0.12 -45.66
CA GLU A 638 -28.94 -0.45 -46.55
C GLU A 638 -29.91 -1.41 -45.85
N LEU A 639 -31.19 -1.06 -45.86
CA LEU A 639 -32.27 -1.82 -45.23
C LEU A 639 -33.18 -2.41 -46.31
N ASP A 640 -33.29 -3.74 -46.37
CA ASP A 640 -34.31 -4.43 -47.16
C ASP A 640 -35.66 -4.33 -46.45
N ARG A 641 -36.55 -3.49 -46.97
CA ARG A 641 -37.88 -3.27 -46.40
C ARG A 641 -38.79 -4.49 -46.47
N SER A 642 -38.54 -5.43 -47.38
CA SER A 642 -39.41 -6.59 -47.59
C SER A 642 -39.18 -7.72 -46.60
N ALA A 643 -38.01 -7.73 -45.95
CA ALA A 643 -37.59 -8.77 -45.01
C ALA A 643 -37.41 -8.25 -43.57
N ARG A 644 -37.70 -6.96 -43.32
CA ARG A 644 -37.53 -6.33 -42.01
C ARG A 644 -38.75 -6.53 -41.10
N PRO A 645 -38.57 -6.71 -39.78
CA PRO A 645 -39.66 -6.63 -38.81
C PRO A 645 -40.38 -5.26 -38.81
N ASP A 646 -41.70 -5.32 -38.60
CA ASP A 646 -42.60 -4.14 -38.62
C ASP A 646 -42.35 -3.15 -37.47
N ARG A 647 -41.77 -3.61 -36.36
CA ARG A 647 -41.58 -2.80 -35.14
C ARG A 647 -40.22 -3.04 -34.49
N GLY A 648 -39.61 -1.97 -33.99
CA GLY A 648 -38.37 -2.00 -33.20
C GLY A 648 -37.48 -0.78 -33.42
N ARG A 649 -36.28 -0.83 -32.84
CA ARG A 649 -35.23 0.19 -32.97
C ARG A 649 -33.93 -0.46 -33.42
N LEU A 650 -33.28 0.13 -34.41
CA LEU A 650 -31.97 -0.30 -34.87
C LEU A 650 -30.92 0.57 -34.19
N ARG A 651 -30.02 -0.06 -33.42
CA ARG A 651 -28.84 0.56 -32.84
C ARG A 651 -27.61 0.12 -33.61
N LEU A 652 -26.78 1.07 -33.98
CA LEU A 652 -25.47 0.84 -34.54
C LEU A 652 -24.43 1.25 -33.50
N LEU A 653 -23.57 0.32 -33.12
CA LEU A 653 -22.52 0.52 -32.14
C LEU A 653 -21.16 0.37 -32.82
N LEU A 654 -20.30 1.36 -32.65
CA LEU A 654 -18.90 1.24 -32.99
C LEU A 654 -18.15 0.79 -31.74
N VAL A 655 -17.56 -0.39 -31.80
CA VAL A 655 -16.83 -1.00 -30.69
C VAL A 655 -15.38 -1.26 -31.08
N GLU A 656 -14.45 -1.05 -30.17
CA GLU A 656 -13.06 -1.49 -30.36
C GLU A 656 -12.88 -2.84 -29.70
N GLN A 657 -12.26 -3.80 -30.37
CA GLN A 657 -12.01 -5.14 -29.81
C GLN A 657 -11.20 -5.05 -28.52
N VAL A 658 -10.23 -4.14 -28.49
CA VAL A 658 -9.37 -3.90 -27.33
C VAL A 658 -8.87 -2.46 -27.35
N VAL A 659 -8.88 -1.81 -26.18
CA VAL A 659 -8.22 -0.52 -25.96
C VAL A 659 -7.25 -0.64 -24.80
N PHE A 660 -6.06 -0.07 -24.96
CA PHE A 660 -5.08 0.03 -23.88
C PHE A 660 -5.30 1.32 -23.10
N VAL A 661 -5.77 1.17 -21.86
CA VAL A 661 -5.96 2.24 -20.89
C VAL A 661 -5.43 1.76 -19.55
N PRO A 662 -4.26 2.25 -19.11
CA PRO A 662 -3.79 1.97 -17.76
C PRO A 662 -4.68 2.75 -16.78
N GLY A 663 -5.49 2.03 -15.99
CA GLY A 663 -6.37 2.57 -14.95
C GLY A 663 -5.78 2.39 -13.55
N ALA A 664 -6.55 2.75 -12.51
CA ALA A 664 -6.22 2.40 -11.13
C ALA A 664 -6.46 0.90 -10.83
N SER A 665 -7.23 0.22 -11.68
CA SER A 665 -7.24 -1.23 -11.75
C SER A 665 -5.93 -1.72 -12.38
N SER A 666 -5.39 -2.85 -11.92
CA SER A 666 -4.19 -3.49 -12.51
C SER A 666 -4.39 -3.89 -13.99
N MET A 667 -5.64 -3.82 -14.48
CA MET A 667 -6.07 -4.15 -15.83
C MET A 667 -5.87 -2.97 -16.81
N ALA A 668 -4.83 -3.08 -17.63
CA ALA A 668 -4.53 -2.06 -18.64
C ALA A 668 -5.24 -2.24 -19.99
N PHE A 669 -5.97 -3.34 -20.20
CA PHE A 669 -6.70 -3.57 -21.44
C PHE A 669 -8.18 -3.80 -21.21
N HIS A 670 -8.98 -3.13 -22.03
CA HIS A 670 -10.44 -3.16 -21.97
C HIS A 670 -10.96 -3.77 -23.27
N ASP A 671 -11.70 -4.86 -23.17
CA ASP A 671 -12.24 -5.60 -24.33
C ASP A 671 -13.63 -5.09 -24.72
N TRP A 672 -13.85 -4.89 -26.03
CA TRP A 672 -15.13 -4.45 -26.60
C TRP A 672 -15.71 -3.12 -26.09
N PRO A 673 -14.93 -2.08 -25.72
CA PRO A 673 -15.51 -0.79 -25.31
C PRO A 673 -16.28 -0.11 -26.44
N VAL A 674 -17.48 0.40 -26.11
CA VAL A 674 -18.33 1.16 -27.03
C VAL A 674 -17.81 2.58 -27.17
N ARG A 675 -17.45 2.95 -28.40
CA ARG A 675 -16.88 4.27 -28.75
C ARG A 675 -17.92 5.25 -29.26
N ALA A 676 -18.91 4.77 -30.01
CA ALA A 676 -19.99 5.58 -30.55
C ALA A 676 -21.26 4.76 -30.75
N GLU A 677 -22.40 5.43 -30.73
CA GLU A 677 -23.72 4.83 -30.96
C GLU A 677 -24.56 5.74 -31.86
N GLN A 678 -25.35 5.12 -32.73
CA GLN A 678 -26.43 5.79 -33.46
C GLN A 678 -27.68 4.92 -33.41
N THR A 679 -28.79 5.52 -33.00
CA THR A 679 -30.08 4.83 -32.87
C THR A 679 -31.07 5.36 -33.89
N TYR A 680 -31.77 4.45 -34.56
CA TYR A 680 -32.82 4.75 -35.54
C TYR A 680 -34.13 4.16 -35.04
N ALA A 681 -35.09 5.04 -34.72
CA ALA A 681 -36.46 4.64 -34.45
C ALA A 681 -37.15 4.36 -35.78
N LEU A 682 -37.54 3.11 -35.99
CA LEU A 682 -38.25 2.69 -37.18
C LEU A 682 -39.75 2.75 -36.89
N ALA A 683 -40.29 3.97 -36.84
CA ALA A 683 -41.72 4.21 -36.64
C ALA A 683 -42.53 3.91 -37.92
N ASP A 684 -43.81 3.61 -37.73
CA ASP A 684 -44.87 3.40 -38.73
C ASP A 684 -45.12 4.61 -39.65
N SER A 685 -44.10 5.17 -40.32
CA SER A 685 -44.30 6.19 -41.35
C SER A 685 -44.70 5.52 -42.68
N LEU A 686 -45.83 4.82 -42.67
CA LEU A 686 -46.49 4.23 -43.83
C LEU A 686 -47.96 4.67 -43.89
N GLU A 687 -48.21 5.98 -43.71
CA GLU A 687 -49.45 6.62 -44.17
C GLU A 687 -49.12 7.72 -45.18
N SER A 688 -48.59 7.35 -46.34
CA SER A 688 -48.87 8.07 -47.60
C SER A 688 -48.38 7.25 -48.78
N GLY A 689 -49.32 6.77 -49.58
CA GLY A 689 -49.11 5.94 -50.75
C GLY A 689 -48.36 6.65 -51.87
N SER A 690 -47.04 6.78 -51.72
CA SER A 690 -46.12 7.02 -52.83
C SER A 690 -45.22 5.81 -53.00
N ALA A 691 -45.11 5.32 -54.23
CA ALA A 691 -44.19 4.25 -54.60
C ALA A 691 -42.76 4.72 -54.29
N LEU A 692 -42.23 4.28 -53.15
CA LEU A 692 -40.90 4.58 -52.67
C LEU A 692 -40.03 3.34 -52.85
N SER A 693 -38.76 3.56 -53.19
CA SER A 693 -37.73 2.54 -53.35
C SER A 693 -37.80 1.48 -52.25
N THR A 694 -37.59 0.22 -52.62
CA THR A 694 -37.54 -0.94 -51.71
C THR A 694 -36.41 -0.86 -50.68
N GLU A 695 -35.51 0.10 -50.83
CA GLU A 695 -34.33 0.28 -50.00
C GLU A 695 -34.37 1.63 -49.27
N THR A 696 -34.09 1.60 -47.96
CA THR A 696 -33.73 2.79 -47.17
C THR A 696 -32.22 2.79 -46.95
N VAL A 697 -31.55 3.89 -47.27
CA VAL A 697 -30.12 4.08 -47.00
C VAL A 697 -29.96 5.02 -45.81
N LEU A 698 -29.35 4.54 -44.73
CA LEU A 698 -28.97 5.33 -43.56
C LEU A 698 -27.48 5.66 -43.63
N ARG A 699 -27.11 6.87 -43.22
CA ARG A 699 -25.71 7.29 -43.16
C ARG A 699 -25.33 7.66 -41.73
N TRP A 700 -24.16 7.20 -41.31
CA TRP A 700 -23.58 7.51 -40.01
C TRP A 700 -22.11 7.84 -40.16
N ASN A 701 -21.70 9.02 -39.69
CA ASN A 701 -20.32 9.48 -39.68
C ASN A 701 -19.81 9.51 -38.24
N VAL A 702 -18.70 8.83 -37.97
CA VAL A 702 -18.07 8.78 -36.64
C VAL A 702 -16.68 9.42 -36.70
N PRO A 703 -16.45 10.53 -35.98
CA PRO A 703 -15.12 11.12 -35.86
C PRO A 703 -14.13 10.14 -35.22
N THR A 704 -12.93 10.00 -35.80
CA THR A 704 -11.88 9.11 -35.26
C THR A 704 -11.03 9.77 -34.17
N GLY A 705 -11.14 11.10 -34.02
CA GLY A 705 -10.34 11.90 -33.09
C GLY A 705 -8.88 12.14 -33.55
N ARG A 706 -8.56 11.98 -34.85
CA ARG A 706 -7.23 12.25 -35.40
C ARG A 706 -6.95 13.71 -35.79
N GLU A 707 -7.97 14.57 -35.90
CA GLU A 707 -7.81 16.00 -36.21
C GLU A 707 -7.78 16.91 -34.97
N ASN A 708 -7.05 18.03 -35.11
CA ASN A 708 -6.74 19.11 -34.15
C ASN A 708 -5.61 18.86 -33.13
N ARG A 709 -4.37 18.96 -33.62
CA ARG A 709 -3.15 19.17 -32.80
C ARG A 709 -2.67 20.63 -32.73
N SER A 710 -3.38 21.61 -33.29
CA SER A 710 -2.86 22.99 -33.43
C SER A 710 -3.45 24.05 -32.51
N ASP A 711 -4.66 23.89 -31.97
CA ASP A 711 -5.29 24.97 -31.20
C ASP A 711 -5.77 24.46 -29.85
N GLY A 712 -5.35 25.14 -28.77
CA GLY A 712 -5.55 24.77 -27.37
C GLY A 712 -7.01 24.74 -26.91
N VAL A 713 -7.80 23.84 -27.48
CA VAL A 713 -9.13 23.45 -27.03
C VAL A 713 -8.99 22.24 -26.10
N SER A 714 -9.71 22.30 -24.98
CA SER A 714 -9.64 21.40 -23.84
C SER A 714 -9.83 19.92 -24.19
N ALA A 715 -9.10 19.07 -23.47
CA ALA A 715 -9.13 17.60 -23.49
C ALA A 715 -10.48 17.00 -23.02
N GLY A 716 -11.59 17.31 -23.71
CA GLY A 716 -12.95 16.96 -23.31
C GLY A 716 -13.51 15.65 -23.90
N ASP A 717 -13.51 15.46 -25.22
CA ASP A 717 -14.64 14.69 -25.78
C ASP A 717 -14.35 13.33 -26.45
N MET A 718 -13.11 12.84 -26.49
CA MET A 718 -12.81 11.41 -26.76
C MET A 718 -11.35 11.10 -26.37
N PRO A 719 -11.07 10.43 -25.24
CA PRO A 719 -9.71 10.39 -24.71
C PRO A 719 -8.72 9.51 -25.51
N TYR A 720 -9.18 8.70 -26.47
CA TYR A 720 -8.33 7.84 -27.30
C TYR A 720 -8.77 7.90 -28.78
N PRO A 721 -7.85 8.05 -29.75
CA PRO A 721 -8.22 7.90 -31.16
C PRO A 721 -8.71 6.48 -31.42
N ILE A 722 -9.72 6.34 -32.29
CA ILE A 722 -10.27 5.03 -32.67
C ILE A 722 -9.26 4.32 -33.58
N ASP A 723 -8.85 3.10 -33.23
CA ASP A 723 -8.08 2.22 -34.11
C ASP A 723 -9.02 1.39 -34.98
N SER A 724 -9.27 1.87 -36.20
CA SER A 724 -10.15 1.20 -37.16
C SER A 724 -9.70 -0.22 -37.52
N ARG A 725 -8.42 -0.58 -37.35
CA ARG A 725 -7.91 -1.93 -37.64
C ARG A 725 -8.40 -2.98 -36.65
N VAL A 726 -8.80 -2.55 -35.46
CA VAL A 726 -9.33 -3.40 -34.38
C VAL A 726 -10.73 -2.97 -33.95
N SER A 727 -11.47 -2.26 -34.80
CA SER A 727 -12.86 -1.91 -34.52
C SER A 727 -13.84 -2.81 -35.26
N ALA A 728 -15.03 -2.93 -34.69
CA ALA A 728 -16.17 -3.62 -35.28
C ALA A 728 -17.42 -2.74 -35.21
N LEU A 729 -18.30 -2.93 -36.17
CA LEU A 729 -19.66 -2.43 -36.11
C LEU A 729 -20.56 -3.54 -35.56
N VAL A 730 -21.34 -3.22 -34.53
CA VAL A 730 -22.37 -4.11 -33.97
C VAL A 730 -23.73 -3.46 -34.22
N ALA A 731 -24.57 -4.12 -35.01
CA ALA A 731 -25.97 -3.75 -35.14
C ALA A 731 -26.79 -4.54 -34.12
N VAL A 732 -27.67 -3.85 -33.39
CA VAL A 732 -28.61 -4.44 -32.44
C VAL A 732 -30.01 -4.01 -32.81
N TRP A 733 -30.90 -4.98 -33.00
CA TRP A 733 -32.33 -4.77 -33.18
C TRP A 733 -33.03 -4.98 -31.84
N GLU A 734 -33.66 -3.92 -31.33
CA GLU A 734 -34.32 -3.91 -30.03
C GLU A 734 -35.83 -3.71 -30.16
N ASP A 735 -36.60 -4.29 -29.25
CA ASP A 735 -38.00 -3.95 -29.05
C ASP A 735 -38.14 -2.62 -28.27
N ALA A 736 -39.37 -2.13 -28.11
CA ALA A 736 -39.67 -0.87 -27.42
C ALA A 736 -39.26 -0.87 -25.93
N ASP A 737 -39.24 -2.04 -25.29
CA ASP A 737 -38.75 -2.24 -23.91
C ASP A 737 -37.22 -2.36 -23.80
N GLY A 738 -36.53 -2.32 -24.95
CA GLY A 738 -35.08 -2.46 -25.04
C GLY A 738 -34.58 -3.91 -25.08
N SER A 739 -35.47 -4.92 -25.10
CA SER A 739 -35.09 -6.33 -25.27
C SER A 739 -34.43 -6.53 -26.64
N CYS A 740 -33.32 -7.27 -26.68
CA CYS A 740 -32.62 -7.57 -27.93
C CYS A 740 -33.36 -8.67 -28.71
N LEU A 741 -33.85 -8.32 -29.89
CA LEU A 741 -34.50 -9.22 -30.83
C LEU A 741 -33.48 -9.90 -31.76
N GLY A 742 -32.38 -9.21 -32.09
CA GLY A 742 -31.30 -9.76 -32.91
C GLY A 742 -30.08 -8.86 -32.91
N TRP A 743 -28.90 -9.42 -33.17
CA TRP A 743 -27.68 -8.63 -33.36
C TRP A 743 -26.77 -9.24 -34.41
N LYS A 744 -25.91 -8.41 -34.98
CA LYS A 744 -24.92 -8.83 -35.96
C LYS A 744 -23.68 -7.95 -35.86
N ARG A 745 -22.51 -8.58 -36.03
CA ARG A 745 -21.21 -7.92 -35.95
C ARG A 745 -20.49 -8.05 -37.27
N TRP A 746 -19.87 -6.94 -37.69
CA TRP A 746 -18.92 -6.91 -38.79
C TRP A 746 -17.62 -6.28 -38.31
N THR A 747 -16.49 -6.87 -38.65
CA THR A 747 -15.21 -6.19 -38.48
C THR A 747 -15.09 -5.08 -39.53
N LEU A 748 -14.42 -3.96 -39.21
CA LEU A 748 -14.24 -2.89 -40.21
C LEU A 748 -13.46 -3.36 -41.45
N ASN A 749 -12.55 -4.32 -41.28
CA ASN A 749 -11.84 -4.93 -42.40
C ASN A 749 -12.79 -5.66 -43.37
N GLU A 750 -13.83 -6.33 -42.87
CA GLU A 750 -14.86 -6.96 -43.70
C GLU A 750 -15.70 -5.93 -44.47
N LEU A 751 -15.96 -4.76 -43.85
CA LEU A 751 -16.81 -3.72 -44.43
C LEU A 751 -16.10 -2.81 -45.44
N THR A 752 -14.78 -2.68 -45.35
CA THR A 752 -13.97 -1.78 -46.20
C THR A 752 -13.37 -2.48 -47.43
N THR A 753 -13.34 -3.82 -47.45
CA THR A 753 -12.75 -4.62 -48.54
C THR A 753 -13.76 -5.13 -49.55
N ARG A 754 -15.06 -4.97 -49.30
CA ARG A 754 -16.13 -5.33 -50.24
C ARG A 754 -16.53 -4.11 -51.07
N PRO A 755 -16.37 -4.16 -52.41
CA PRO A 755 -16.74 -3.06 -53.31
C PRO A 755 -18.25 -2.83 -53.37
#